data_AF-A0A0W0XXI8-F1
#
_entry.id   AF-A0A0W0XXI8-F1
#
_cell.length_a   1.000
_cell.length_b   1.000
_cell.length_c   1.000
_cell.angle_alpha   90.00
_cell.angle_beta   90.00
_cell.angle_gamma   90.00
#
_symmetry.space_group_name_H-M   'P 1'
#
loop_
_entity.id
_entity.type
_entity.pdbx_description
1 polymer ?
#
loop_
_entity_poly.entity_id
_entity_poly.type
_entity_poly.pdbx_seq_one_letter_code
_entity_poly.pdbx_strand_id
1 'polypeptide(L)'
;MFEEVLLDIKKINFGKVSNGQSIYKLLTEHQFDKAFYQACRHCGVDDNEGLKLIKILLLHRQALAINVNLKQHSHSPLRLVADNGNINLYYHLVSAGAEDEEADRIMGMKQRKATASFEKDQHPEFLQEYTSLEKQAVETLPTDAERVLYLIKLIDFLIKYHDIAARFKKMPKTLSSLAIQAIKDTRDAQNRILISKMCSVIQKLSPDLKKRFDKVLEASSFNWLAFDHLGGIMIEPSMQKVASIPFSAKTITSLSEGKSKQLFDSAVHLIAEAGDLQLLIPYAALSIVEKDLPSLRDFFHGVSMVLTAPEKPVAVPKPELTVSKCVIAYLNDIFSLIKLLNLSHDTNARMKIPVWQEADPQHLHLICRNSAFDISKKVGLHAALRRLQSLGELITGKNFSKFLIDLDPGTDWRAFIVIRDAITHQDERDLKYRIGQFLSNNVWLEQVFGKDLQEFGKKLNHLIWLREQSLGVYLHDPETYWQHLLKREMVSVQKGSEGSNNNSGKQEIESKDPSSKQALSANEKEFIHCLEQFKATPDIIELCLAIFAGQAGVVSKKQKGMILQCLPRKELGEKYKELSAFLDKAITKPSLTLAEREKKRLEEKEASEKRENEREARFQGLEGIRKLAKYLLEPVKKEHQLNPLKRMEAALESLADMEDFLINEGYWISNAPFKSTADWDKQQQEQGKEPLSGRLVKKPTLNDALEYNIGQVLQHLETIKTYKEIALCPLIANAYAELRAFRNYLEHGNPLVDNQNDVYLQMDYREKKTADMVIRLLIELKPALKREKMRIETEKANAKEWHPGVMVTAKEDEEWTKICGHGNLFFNSQVKALEKSQSKLASFELPGDSPSTGFSN
;
A
#
# COMPACT_ATOMS: atom_id res chain seq x y z
N MET A 1 -21.88 15.05 28.68
CA MET A 1 -20.48 15.06 29.14
C MET A 1 -20.28 14.49 30.55
N PHE A 2 -20.74 15.10 31.65
CA PHE A 2 -20.53 14.51 32.99
C PHE A 2 -21.20 13.14 33.19
N GLU A 3 -22.44 12.98 32.73
CA GLU A 3 -23.14 11.68 32.76
C GLU A 3 -22.47 10.60 31.87
N GLU A 4 -21.70 11.02 30.85
CA GLU A 4 -20.97 10.09 29.96
C GLU A 4 -19.75 9.51 30.68
N VAL A 5 -18.93 10.35 31.31
CA VAL A 5 -17.79 9.88 32.13
C VAL A 5 -18.26 8.93 33.23
N LEU A 6 -19.41 9.22 33.86
CA LEU A 6 -20.00 8.33 34.86
C LEU A 6 -20.40 6.95 34.32
N LEU A 7 -20.77 6.82 33.04
CA LEU A 7 -21.08 5.52 32.44
C LEU A 7 -19.82 4.68 32.25
N ASP A 8 -18.71 5.28 31.86
CA ASP A 8 -17.43 4.58 31.73
C ASP A 8 -16.82 4.25 33.10
N ILE A 9 -16.93 5.18 34.05
CA ILE A 9 -16.56 4.94 35.46
C ILE A 9 -17.36 3.77 36.04
N LYS A 10 -18.66 3.62 35.70
CA LYS A 10 -19.49 2.50 36.17
C LYS A 10 -19.02 1.13 35.66
N LYS A 11 -18.25 1.06 34.57
CA LYS A 11 -17.66 -0.18 34.05
C LYS A 11 -16.42 -0.62 34.85
N ILE A 12 -15.84 0.27 35.65
CA ILE A 12 -14.67 -0.04 36.50
C ILE A 12 -15.09 -0.91 37.68
N ASN A 13 -14.36 -1.99 37.92
CA ASN A 13 -14.56 -2.80 39.11
C ASN A 13 -13.81 -2.21 40.30
N PHE A 14 -14.45 -1.29 41.02
CA PHE A 14 -13.87 -0.64 42.20
C PHE A 14 -13.51 -1.59 43.36
N GLY A 15 -14.01 -2.83 43.36
CA GLY A 15 -13.58 -3.86 44.31
C GLY A 15 -12.17 -4.38 44.04
N LYS A 16 -11.65 -4.20 42.81
CA LYS A 16 -10.28 -4.57 42.42
C LYS A 16 -9.30 -3.40 42.46
N VAL A 17 -9.78 -2.17 42.62
CA VAL A 17 -8.95 -0.97 42.71
C VAL A 17 -8.50 -0.76 44.16
N SER A 18 -7.21 -0.51 44.36
CA SER A 18 -6.67 -0.18 45.68
C SER A 18 -7.31 1.10 46.22
N ASN A 19 -7.94 1.02 47.40
CA ASN A 19 -8.74 2.11 47.98
C ASN A 19 -9.96 2.54 47.12
N GLY A 20 -10.49 1.63 46.29
CA GLY A 20 -11.53 1.92 45.29
C GLY A 20 -12.83 2.50 45.85
N GLN A 21 -13.28 2.09 47.04
CA GLN A 21 -14.49 2.65 47.66
C GLN A 21 -14.35 4.15 47.98
N SER A 22 -13.19 4.57 48.50
CA SER A 22 -12.93 5.99 48.78
C SER A 22 -12.82 6.79 47.50
N ILE A 23 -12.19 6.24 46.46
CA ILE A 23 -12.06 6.89 45.15
C ILE A 23 -13.44 7.05 44.51
N TYR A 24 -14.28 5.99 44.52
CA TYR A 24 -15.63 6.03 43.99
C TYR A 24 -16.49 7.11 44.67
N LYS A 25 -16.41 7.20 46.01
CA LYS A 25 -17.10 8.25 46.77
C LYS A 25 -16.68 9.65 46.30
N LEU A 26 -15.39 9.91 46.14
CA LEU A 26 -14.88 11.19 45.65
C LEU A 26 -15.36 11.50 44.23
N LEU A 27 -15.45 10.50 43.35
CA LEU A 27 -16.01 10.65 42.00
C LEU A 27 -17.50 11.01 42.03
N THR A 28 -18.29 10.37 42.89
CA THR A 28 -19.72 10.70 43.05
C THR A 28 -19.97 12.07 43.69
N GLU A 29 -19.02 12.55 44.51
CA GLU A 29 -19.05 13.89 45.12
C GLU A 29 -18.45 14.98 44.20
N HIS A 30 -18.16 14.66 42.94
CA HIS A 30 -17.54 15.55 41.95
C HIS A 30 -16.15 16.10 42.35
N GLN A 31 -15.44 15.42 43.23
CA GLN A 31 -14.08 15.80 43.65
C GLN A 31 -13.03 15.11 42.77
N PHE A 32 -13.05 15.38 41.46
CA PHE A 32 -12.26 14.66 40.45
C PHE A 32 -10.75 14.75 40.67
N ASP A 33 -10.21 15.93 41.01
CA ASP A 33 -8.79 16.10 41.31
C ASP A 33 -8.33 15.21 42.47
N LYS A 34 -9.14 15.13 43.54
CA LYS A 34 -8.82 14.30 44.70
C LYS A 34 -8.97 12.82 44.39
N ALA A 35 -9.99 12.44 43.61
CA ALA A 35 -10.17 11.07 43.16
C ALA A 35 -8.99 10.62 42.29
N PHE A 36 -8.57 11.46 41.34
CA PHE A 36 -7.41 11.24 40.48
C PHE A 36 -6.12 11.11 41.30
N TYR A 37 -5.86 12.05 42.22
CA TYR A 37 -4.70 12.00 43.10
C TYR A 37 -4.65 10.71 43.94
N GLN A 38 -5.79 10.31 44.54
CA GLN A 38 -5.90 9.08 45.31
C GLN A 38 -5.71 7.83 44.45
N ALA A 39 -6.25 7.81 43.23
CA ALA A 39 -6.03 6.72 42.28
C ALA A 39 -4.53 6.59 41.94
N CYS A 40 -3.85 7.68 41.60
CA CYS A 40 -2.40 7.68 41.32
C CYS A 40 -1.57 7.24 42.54
N ARG A 41 -1.98 7.64 43.75
CA ARG A 41 -1.31 7.26 45.01
C ARG A 41 -1.35 5.76 45.27
N HIS A 42 -2.44 5.09 44.91
CA HIS A 42 -2.67 3.69 45.26
C HIS A 42 -2.50 2.72 44.07
N CYS A 43 -2.32 3.22 42.85
CA CYS A 43 -2.10 2.40 41.66
C CYS A 43 -0.70 1.77 41.65
N GLY A 44 -0.61 0.51 42.09
CA GLY A 44 0.59 -0.31 41.92
C GLY A 44 0.82 -0.73 40.46
N VAL A 45 1.98 -1.32 40.17
CA VAL A 45 2.35 -1.82 38.82
C VAL A 45 1.33 -2.85 38.30
N ASP A 46 0.80 -3.68 39.20
CA ASP A 46 -0.14 -4.76 38.86
C ASP A 46 -1.62 -4.34 38.96
N ASP A 47 -1.93 -3.09 39.33
CA ASP A 47 -3.30 -2.58 39.48
C ASP A 47 -3.89 -2.13 38.14
N ASN A 48 -4.21 -3.11 37.28
CA ASN A 48 -4.75 -2.87 35.95
C ASN A 48 -6.08 -2.08 35.97
N GLU A 49 -6.95 -2.33 36.96
CA GLU A 49 -8.24 -1.62 37.07
C GLU A 49 -8.04 -0.17 37.53
N GLY A 50 -7.10 0.08 38.45
CA GLY A 50 -6.69 1.42 38.84
C GLY A 50 -6.11 2.20 37.65
N LEU A 51 -5.26 1.57 36.85
CA LEU A 51 -4.72 2.17 35.63
C LEU A 51 -5.83 2.50 34.61
N LYS A 52 -6.78 1.59 34.39
CA LYS A 52 -7.95 1.83 33.51
C LYS A 52 -8.74 3.05 33.96
N LEU A 53 -9.04 3.15 35.27
CA LEU A 53 -9.72 4.31 35.83
C LEU A 53 -8.94 5.60 35.56
N ILE A 54 -7.63 5.61 35.79
CA ILE A 54 -6.80 6.79 35.58
C ILE A 54 -6.78 7.21 34.10
N LYS A 55 -6.68 6.25 33.16
CA LYS A 55 -6.76 6.53 31.73
C LYS A 55 -8.07 7.19 31.33
N ILE A 56 -9.21 6.70 31.83
CA ILE A 56 -10.53 7.31 31.60
C ILE A 56 -10.55 8.76 32.13
N LEU A 57 -10.05 8.99 33.35
CA LEU A 57 -9.99 10.32 33.94
C LEU A 57 -9.09 11.28 33.13
N LEU A 58 -7.95 10.80 32.63
CA LEU A 58 -7.04 11.58 31.79
C LEU A 58 -7.68 11.95 30.45
N LEU A 59 -8.38 11.01 29.80
CA LEU A 59 -9.06 11.23 28.52
C LEU A 59 -10.09 12.38 28.62
N HIS A 60 -10.77 12.48 29.76
CA HIS A 60 -11.79 13.50 30.03
C HIS A 60 -11.29 14.68 30.90
N ARG A 61 -9.98 14.83 31.09
CA ARG A 61 -9.42 15.77 32.07
C ARG A 61 -9.87 17.23 31.93
N GLN A 62 -10.01 17.74 30.70
CA GLN A 62 -10.50 19.11 30.46
C GLN A 62 -11.96 19.28 30.92
N ALA A 63 -12.81 18.30 30.60
CA ALA A 63 -14.22 18.31 30.98
C ALA A 63 -14.43 18.15 32.49
N LEU A 64 -13.54 17.39 33.14
CA LEU A 64 -13.55 17.15 34.58
C LEU A 64 -12.75 18.17 35.39
N ALA A 65 -12.12 19.15 34.72
CA ALA A 65 -11.21 20.13 35.30
C ALA A 65 -10.07 19.50 36.13
N ILE A 66 -9.54 18.35 35.70
CA ILE A 66 -8.44 17.66 36.40
C ILE A 66 -7.11 18.33 36.10
N ASN A 67 -6.41 18.77 37.14
CA ASN A 67 -5.04 19.29 37.04
C ASN A 67 -4.02 18.20 37.38
N VAL A 68 -3.37 17.65 36.34
CA VAL A 68 -2.37 16.57 36.48
C VAL A 68 -1.11 16.98 37.24
N ASN A 69 -0.87 18.28 37.40
CA ASN A 69 0.29 18.86 38.11
C ASN A 69 -0.07 19.37 39.51
N LEU A 70 -1.32 19.19 39.96
CA LEU A 70 -1.76 19.66 41.27
C LEU A 70 -1.01 18.93 42.40
N LYS A 71 -0.16 19.66 43.13
CA LYS A 71 0.54 19.13 44.29
C LYS A 71 -0.38 19.06 45.50
N GLN A 72 -0.54 17.88 46.09
CA GLN A 72 -1.12 17.71 47.43
C GLN A 72 -0.03 17.20 48.37
N HIS A 73 0.09 17.82 49.54
CA HIS A 73 1.11 17.47 50.55
C HIS A 73 2.53 17.37 49.98
N SER A 74 2.93 18.37 49.17
CA SER A 74 4.24 18.48 48.52
C SER A 74 4.57 17.45 47.42
N HIS A 75 3.66 16.53 47.10
CA HIS A 75 3.86 15.53 46.05
C HIS A 75 2.88 15.77 44.90
N SER A 76 3.38 15.76 43.66
CA SER A 76 2.54 15.69 42.46
C SER A 76 2.03 14.26 42.24
N PRO A 77 0.97 14.06 41.42
CA PRO A 77 0.57 12.74 40.96
C PRO A 77 1.72 11.97 40.30
N LEU A 78 2.55 12.65 39.48
CA LEU A 78 3.72 12.05 38.84
C LEU A 78 4.75 11.55 39.86
N ARG A 79 4.99 12.34 40.92
CA ARG A 79 5.88 11.96 42.01
C ARG A 79 5.41 10.72 42.76
N LEU A 80 4.11 10.64 43.10
CA LEU A 80 3.54 9.47 43.77
C LEU A 80 3.75 8.19 42.95
N VAL A 81 3.56 8.29 41.64
CA VAL A 81 3.72 7.16 40.72
C VAL A 81 5.18 6.72 40.61
N ALA A 82 6.12 7.68 40.62
CA ALA A 82 7.55 7.39 40.74
C ALA A 82 7.91 6.73 42.08
N ASP A 83 7.31 7.16 43.17
CA ASP A 83 7.48 6.57 44.51
C ASP A 83 6.90 5.16 44.61
N ASN A 84 5.84 4.85 43.86
CA ASN A 84 5.29 3.51 43.73
C ASN A 84 6.07 2.63 42.74
N GLY A 85 6.95 3.22 41.91
CA GLY A 85 7.67 2.50 40.86
C GLY A 85 6.76 2.01 39.73
N ASN A 86 5.63 2.68 39.48
CA ASN A 86 4.70 2.32 38.41
C ASN A 86 5.08 3.04 37.11
N ILE A 87 5.96 2.40 36.33
CA ILE A 87 6.52 2.99 35.11
C ILE A 87 5.49 3.19 33.99
N ASN A 88 4.52 2.28 33.88
CA ASN A 88 3.46 2.37 32.88
C ASN A 88 2.60 3.62 33.12
N LEU A 89 2.16 3.82 34.37
CA LEU A 89 1.40 5.00 34.74
C LEU A 89 2.24 6.28 34.65
N TYR A 90 3.53 6.21 34.97
CA TYR A 90 4.44 7.36 34.86
C TYR A 90 4.48 7.89 33.43
N TYR A 91 4.70 7.01 32.43
CA TYR A 91 4.69 7.43 31.03
C TYR A 91 3.34 7.98 30.59
N HIS A 92 2.22 7.39 31.02
CA HIS A 92 0.89 7.94 30.72
C HIS A 92 0.68 9.36 31.29
N LEU A 93 1.18 9.65 32.49
CA LEU A 93 1.11 10.98 33.09
C LEU A 93 2.01 11.99 32.37
N VAL A 94 3.24 11.60 32.00
CA VAL A 94 4.15 12.44 31.20
C VAL A 94 3.52 12.76 29.84
N SER A 95 2.96 11.76 29.15
CA SER A 95 2.21 11.97 27.89
C SER A 95 0.96 12.82 28.07
N ALA A 96 0.43 12.91 29.29
CA ALA A 96 -0.65 13.83 29.64
C ALA A 96 -0.14 15.23 30.05
N GLY A 97 1.14 15.55 29.90
CA GLY A 97 1.72 16.85 30.27
C GLY A 97 1.93 17.03 31.79
N ALA A 98 2.11 15.93 32.53
CA ALA A 98 2.57 16.00 33.90
C ALA A 98 4.08 16.27 33.95
N GLU A 99 4.51 17.19 34.81
CA GLU A 99 5.89 17.64 34.93
C GLU A 99 6.32 17.65 36.41
N ASP A 100 7.40 16.92 36.74
CA ASP A 100 8.03 16.91 38.06
C ASP A 100 9.48 16.39 37.96
N GLU A 101 10.45 17.31 37.99
CA GLU A 101 11.89 16.98 37.86
C GLU A 101 12.36 15.95 38.90
N GLU A 102 11.79 15.98 40.11
CA GLU A 102 12.16 15.07 41.18
C GLU A 102 11.64 13.66 40.85
N ALA A 103 10.41 13.57 40.33
CA ALA A 103 9.83 12.31 39.89
C ALA A 103 10.67 11.65 38.78
N ASP A 104 11.18 12.43 37.82
CA ASP A 104 12.05 11.97 36.75
C ASP A 104 13.35 11.37 37.31
N ARG A 105 13.97 12.07 38.28
CA ARG A 105 15.17 11.58 38.96
C ARG A 105 14.91 10.27 39.70
N ILE A 106 13.81 10.16 40.44
CA ILE A 106 13.45 8.93 41.17
C ILE A 106 13.16 7.78 40.21
N MET A 107 12.33 8.01 39.20
CA MET A 107 11.97 6.95 38.26
C MET A 107 13.21 6.45 37.52
N GLY A 108 14.04 7.36 37.02
CA GLY A 108 15.30 7.00 36.37
C GLY A 108 16.25 6.21 37.28
N MET A 109 16.36 6.58 38.56
CA MET A 109 17.17 5.82 39.52
C MET A 109 16.60 4.42 39.78
N LYS A 110 15.29 4.31 40.00
CA LYS A 110 14.61 3.02 40.25
C LYS A 110 14.67 2.10 39.05
N GLN A 111 14.47 2.63 37.84
CA GLN A 111 14.58 1.87 36.60
C GLN A 111 15.99 1.32 36.42
N ARG A 112 17.04 2.15 36.59
CA ARG A 112 18.44 1.68 36.54
C ARG A 112 18.72 0.58 37.57
N LYS A 113 18.23 0.75 38.80
CA LYS A 113 18.39 -0.25 39.85
C LYS A 113 17.65 -1.54 39.52
N ALA A 114 16.46 -1.45 38.94
CA ALA A 114 15.67 -2.59 38.49
C ALA A 114 16.39 -3.34 37.37
N THR A 115 16.89 -2.66 36.33
CA THR A 115 17.64 -3.27 35.24
C THR A 115 18.92 -3.96 35.73
N ALA A 116 19.73 -3.25 36.52
CA ALA A 116 20.96 -3.80 37.09
C ALA A 116 20.74 -5.03 37.99
N SER A 117 19.52 -5.23 38.52
CA SER A 117 19.19 -6.35 39.39
C SER A 117 19.10 -7.70 38.68
N PHE A 118 18.89 -7.72 37.36
CA PHE A 118 18.74 -8.96 36.59
C PHE A 118 19.77 -9.12 35.46
N GLU A 119 20.47 -8.06 35.04
CA GLU A 119 21.47 -8.11 33.95
C GLU A 119 22.54 -9.18 34.17
N LYS A 120 23.02 -9.36 35.41
CA LYS A 120 24.09 -10.33 35.73
C LYS A 120 23.65 -11.78 35.59
N ASP A 121 22.35 -12.03 35.65
CA ASP A 121 21.76 -13.37 35.61
C ASP A 121 21.42 -13.83 34.18
N GLN A 122 21.56 -12.93 33.19
CA GLN A 122 21.37 -13.27 31.78
C GLN A 122 22.46 -14.21 31.26
N HIS A 123 22.10 -15.05 30.28
CA HIS A 123 23.06 -15.89 29.57
C HIS A 123 24.04 -15.02 28.75
N PRO A 124 25.37 -15.17 28.92
CA PRO A 124 26.36 -14.49 28.09
C PRO A 124 26.20 -14.86 26.63
N GLU A 125 25.82 -16.10 26.33
CA GLU A 125 25.56 -16.57 24.97
C GLU A 125 24.40 -15.79 24.34
N PHE A 126 23.31 -15.60 25.09
CA PHE A 126 22.17 -14.78 24.66
C PHE A 126 22.60 -13.33 24.35
N LEU A 127 23.33 -12.70 25.27
CA LEU A 127 23.78 -11.32 25.10
C LEU A 127 24.73 -11.14 23.90
N GLN A 128 25.66 -12.07 23.73
CA GLN A 128 26.59 -12.08 22.62
C GLN A 128 25.87 -12.27 21.28
N GLU A 129 24.96 -13.25 21.22
CA GLU A 129 24.17 -13.55 20.02
C GLU A 129 23.25 -12.38 19.66
N TYR A 130 22.53 -11.80 20.64
CA TYR A 130 21.72 -10.59 20.46
C TYR A 130 22.56 -9.43 19.89
N THR A 131 23.69 -9.11 20.53
CA THR A 131 24.55 -8.00 20.13
C THR A 131 25.10 -8.21 18.73
N SER A 132 25.46 -9.45 18.38
CA SER A 132 25.92 -9.79 17.03
C SER A 132 24.83 -9.56 15.98
N LEU A 133 23.60 -9.96 16.26
CA LEU A 133 22.46 -9.79 15.35
C LEU A 133 21.98 -8.33 15.26
N GLU A 134 22.02 -7.58 16.35
CA GLU A 134 21.64 -6.17 16.33
C GLU A 134 22.62 -5.34 15.50
N LYS A 135 23.93 -5.52 15.77
CA LYS A 135 25.01 -4.70 15.19
C LYS A 135 25.41 -5.10 13.78
N GLN A 136 25.05 -6.27 13.28
CA GLN A 136 25.36 -6.67 11.91
C GLN A 136 24.72 -5.68 10.92
N ALA A 137 25.53 -4.89 10.23
CA ALA A 137 25.04 -4.01 9.16
C ALA A 137 24.51 -4.86 8.00
N VAL A 138 23.39 -4.47 7.39
CA VAL A 138 22.81 -5.28 6.31
C VAL A 138 23.65 -5.14 5.03
N GLU A 139 24.33 -4.02 4.88
CA GLU A 139 25.25 -3.68 3.80
C GLU A 139 26.45 -4.62 3.73
N THR A 140 26.84 -5.26 4.84
CA THR A 140 27.96 -6.21 4.89
C THR A 140 27.57 -7.62 4.46
N LEU A 141 26.30 -7.85 4.08
CA LEU A 141 25.80 -9.10 3.50
C LEU A 141 25.62 -8.91 1.98
N PRO A 142 26.67 -9.13 1.16
CA PRO A 142 26.64 -8.80 -0.26
C PRO A 142 25.73 -9.72 -1.08
N THR A 143 25.59 -11.00 -0.68
CA THR A 143 24.83 -11.98 -1.45
C THR A 143 23.47 -12.30 -0.83
N ASP A 144 22.51 -12.71 -1.67
CA ASP A 144 21.20 -13.17 -1.19
C ASP A 144 21.29 -14.44 -0.34
N ALA A 145 22.27 -15.32 -0.59
CA ALA A 145 22.49 -16.51 0.23
C ALA A 145 22.89 -16.14 1.67
N GLU A 146 23.82 -15.19 1.83
CA GLU A 146 24.21 -14.67 3.15
C GLU A 146 23.06 -13.95 3.85
N ARG A 147 22.26 -13.16 3.11
CA ARG A 147 21.06 -12.50 3.64
C ARG A 147 20.04 -13.52 4.13
N VAL A 148 19.78 -14.59 3.37
CA VAL A 148 18.84 -15.64 3.76
C VAL A 148 19.34 -16.43 4.98
N LEU A 149 20.63 -16.78 5.03
CA LEU A 149 21.22 -17.42 6.21
C LEU A 149 21.14 -16.53 7.45
N TYR A 150 21.34 -15.23 7.27
CA TYR A 150 21.19 -14.24 8.34
C TYR A 150 19.74 -14.11 8.83
N LEU A 151 18.76 -14.15 7.92
CA LEU A 151 17.33 -14.20 8.26
C LEU A 151 16.98 -15.43 9.10
N ILE A 152 17.50 -16.60 8.73
CA ILE A 152 17.29 -17.84 9.50
C ILE A 152 17.84 -17.67 10.93
N LYS A 153 19.06 -17.14 11.08
CA LYS A 153 19.66 -16.88 12.41
C LYS A 153 18.83 -15.92 13.26
N LEU A 154 18.31 -14.85 12.67
CA LEU A 154 17.41 -13.91 13.35
C LEU A 154 16.15 -14.61 13.85
N ILE A 155 15.53 -15.44 12.99
CA ILE A 155 14.31 -16.15 13.31
C ILE A 155 14.55 -17.20 14.41
N ASP A 156 15.63 -17.98 14.31
CA ASP A 156 15.99 -18.98 15.32
C ASP A 156 16.27 -18.34 16.68
N PHE A 157 16.95 -17.19 16.70
CA PHE A 157 17.17 -16.43 17.93
C PHE A 157 15.84 -16.00 18.56
N LEU A 158 14.94 -15.42 17.77
CA LEU A 158 13.62 -14.98 18.24
C LEU A 158 12.81 -16.17 18.80
N ILE A 159 12.74 -17.28 18.08
CA ILE A 159 12.04 -18.49 18.54
C ILE A 159 12.67 -19.03 19.83
N LYS A 160 14.00 -19.06 19.93
CA LYS A 160 14.71 -19.61 21.09
C LYS A 160 14.56 -18.75 22.35
N TYR A 161 14.59 -17.43 22.22
CA TYR A 161 14.69 -16.51 23.35
C TYR A 161 13.47 -15.59 23.53
N HIS A 162 12.31 -15.88 22.92
CA HIS A 162 11.09 -15.12 23.25
C HIS A 162 10.58 -15.42 24.66
N ASP A 163 10.78 -16.65 25.16
CA ASP A 163 10.52 -16.97 26.55
C ASP A 163 11.54 -16.26 27.45
N ILE A 164 11.03 -15.60 28.49
CA ILE A 164 11.84 -14.92 29.49
C ILE A 164 12.80 -15.91 30.14
N ALA A 165 12.33 -17.12 30.47
CA ALA A 165 13.16 -18.12 31.17
C ALA A 165 14.40 -18.51 30.37
N ALA A 166 14.31 -18.58 29.04
CA ALA A 166 15.42 -18.94 28.15
C ALA A 166 16.56 -17.91 28.14
N ARG A 167 16.33 -16.68 28.63
CA ARG A 167 17.32 -15.60 28.65
C ARG A 167 18.21 -15.61 29.89
N PHE A 168 17.81 -16.32 30.95
CA PHE A 168 18.48 -16.30 32.24
C PHE A 168 19.07 -17.66 32.60
N LYS A 169 20.28 -17.66 33.18
CA LYS A 169 20.90 -18.88 33.73
C LYS A 169 20.04 -19.50 34.82
N LYS A 170 19.45 -18.63 35.62
CA LYS A 170 18.50 -18.96 36.69
C LYS A 170 17.65 -17.73 36.94
N MET A 171 16.33 -17.90 36.92
CA MET A 171 15.43 -16.78 37.18
C MET A 171 15.63 -16.29 38.63
N PRO A 172 15.85 -14.97 38.84
CA PRO A 172 16.03 -14.44 40.19
C PRO A 172 14.77 -14.70 41.03
N LYS A 173 14.95 -15.23 42.24
CA LYS A 173 13.82 -15.68 43.09
C LYS A 173 12.99 -14.53 43.66
N THR A 174 13.57 -13.35 43.79
CA THR A 174 12.92 -12.16 44.39
C THR A 174 13.12 -10.97 43.48
N LEU A 175 12.19 -10.75 42.55
CA LEU A 175 12.14 -9.56 41.71
C LEU A 175 11.03 -8.64 42.19
N SER A 176 11.29 -7.34 42.20
CA SER A 176 10.22 -6.35 42.37
C SER A 176 9.31 -6.35 41.14
N SER A 177 8.07 -5.88 41.29
CA SER A 177 7.15 -5.71 40.16
C SER A 177 7.74 -4.82 39.06
N LEU A 178 8.44 -3.73 39.43
CA LEU A 178 9.19 -2.90 38.49
C LEU A 178 10.31 -3.66 37.77
N ALA A 179 11.03 -4.56 38.44
CA ALA A 179 12.05 -5.37 37.78
C ALA A 179 11.44 -6.39 36.82
N ILE A 180 10.31 -7.01 37.18
CA ILE A 180 9.56 -7.89 36.27
C ILE A 180 9.10 -7.12 35.03
N GLN A 181 8.56 -5.91 35.23
CA GLN A 181 8.14 -5.05 34.12
C GLN A 181 9.34 -4.67 33.23
N ALA A 182 10.46 -4.26 33.83
CA ALA A 182 11.68 -3.93 33.08
C ALA A 182 12.22 -5.12 32.25
N ILE A 183 12.11 -6.36 32.75
CA ILE A 183 12.45 -7.57 31.98
C ILE A 183 11.54 -7.72 30.77
N LYS A 184 10.21 -7.54 30.95
CA LYS A 184 9.23 -7.62 29.86
C LYS A 184 9.47 -6.51 28.82
N ASP A 185 9.64 -5.27 29.26
CA ASP A 185 9.89 -4.12 28.37
C ASP A 185 11.18 -4.33 27.56
N THR A 186 12.25 -4.78 28.21
CA THR A 186 13.53 -5.08 27.54
C THR A 186 13.35 -6.20 26.52
N ARG A 187 12.62 -7.26 26.88
CA ARG A 187 12.32 -8.36 25.96
C ARG A 187 11.56 -7.88 24.73
N ASP A 188 10.51 -7.10 24.95
CA ASP A 188 9.62 -6.64 23.90
C ASP A 188 10.34 -5.67 22.96
N ALA A 189 11.15 -4.76 23.49
CA ALA A 189 12.01 -3.87 22.70
C ALA A 189 12.99 -4.64 21.82
N GLN A 190 13.71 -5.63 22.39
CA GLN A 190 14.66 -6.46 21.65
C GLN A 190 13.97 -7.28 20.54
N ASN A 191 12.80 -7.86 20.83
CA ASN A 191 12.04 -8.60 19.83
C ASN A 191 11.61 -7.69 18.67
N ARG A 192 11.09 -6.49 18.97
CA ARG A 192 10.70 -5.50 17.95
C ARG A 192 11.90 -5.08 17.07
N ILE A 193 13.05 -4.80 17.68
CA ILE A 193 14.28 -4.45 16.96
C ILE A 193 14.66 -5.55 15.96
N LEU A 194 14.69 -6.80 16.40
CA LEU A 194 15.09 -7.93 15.55
C LEU A 194 14.06 -8.27 14.47
N ILE A 195 12.75 -8.15 14.74
CA ILE A 195 11.71 -8.31 13.72
C ILE A 195 11.80 -7.19 12.66
N SER A 196 12.03 -5.94 13.09
CA SER A 196 12.26 -4.81 12.16
C SER A 196 13.53 -5.03 11.32
N LYS A 197 14.61 -5.52 11.93
CA LYS A 197 15.85 -5.90 11.25
C LYS A 197 15.62 -7.00 10.21
N MET A 198 14.86 -8.04 10.57
CA MET A 198 14.47 -9.12 9.66
C MET A 198 13.75 -8.56 8.43
N CYS A 199 12.74 -7.70 8.64
CA CYS A 199 12.02 -7.06 7.54
C CYS A 199 12.93 -6.17 6.66
N SER A 200 13.85 -5.44 7.28
CA SER A 200 14.85 -4.63 6.56
C SER A 200 15.79 -5.46 5.68
N VAL A 201 16.16 -6.66 6.14
CA VAL A 201 16.98 -7.61 5.35
C VAL A 201 16.17 -8.18 4.19
N ILE A 202 14.89 -8.53 4.42
CA ILE A 202 13.96 -8.97 3.35
C ILE A 202 13.81 -7.90 2.27
N GLN A 203 13.69 -6.63 2.66
CA GLN A 203 13.60 -5.52 1.73
C GLN A 203 14.81 -5.44 0.80
N LYS A 204 16.00 -5.80 1.28
CA LYS A 204 17.27 -5.78 0.52
C LYS A 204 17.57 -7.05 -0.30
N LEU A 205 16.69 -8.06 -0.29
CA LEU A 205 16.81 -9.19 -1.21
C LEU A 205 16.68 -8.73 -2.67
N SER A 206 17.39 -9.39 -3.59
CA SER A 206 17.38 -9.01 -5.00
C SER A 206 15.98 -9.10 -5.63
N PRO A 207 15.66 -8.25 -6.63
CA PRO A 207 14.40 -8.33 -7.37
C PRO A 207 14.17 -9.70 -8.02
N ASP A 208 15.24 -10.34 -8.51
CA ASP A 208 15.17 -11.64 -9.17
C ASP A 208 14.76 -12.74 -8.20
N LEU A 209 15.31 -12.72 -6.97
CA LEU A 209 14.93 -13.67 -5.93
C LEU A 209 13.47 -13.49 -5.52
N LYS A 210 13.05 -12.24 -5.29
CA LYS A 210 11.66 -11.93 -4.92
C LYS A 210 10.70 -12.45 -5.98
N LYS A 211 10.95 -12.11 -7.25
CA LYS A 211 10.16 -12.56 -8.40
C LYS A 211 10.08 -14.08 -8.52
N ARG A 212 11.16 -14.80 -8.19
CA ARG A 212 11.20 -16.27 -8.21
C ARG A 212 10.21 -16.89 -7.20
N PHE A 213 9.99 -16.25 -6.07
CA PHE A 213 9.17 -16.77 -4.97
C PHE A 213 7.84 -16.03 -4.74
N ASP A 214 7.52 -15.00 -5.54
CA ASP A 214 6.26 -14.24 -5.46
C ASP A 214 5.03 -15.15 -5.36
N LYS A 215 4.93 -16.15 -6.24
CA LYS A 215 3.78 -17.07 -6.27
C LYS A 215 3.61 -17.91 -5.01
N VAL A 216 4.71 -18.23 -4.31
CA VAL A 216 4.67 -19.00 -3.07
C VAL A 216 4.07 -18.16 -1.94
N LEU A 217 4.39 -16.86 -1.91
CA LEU A 217 3.83 -15.89 -0.97
C LEU A 217 2.40 -15.47 -1.35
N GLU A 218 2.09 -15.28 -2.63
CA GLU A 218 0.72 -14.98 -3.08
C GLU A 218 -0.25 -16.09 -2.70
N ALA A 219 0.18 -17.36 -2.79
CA ALA A 219 -0.61 -18.50 -2.36
C ALA A 219 -0.91 -18.48 -0.85
N SER A 220 -0.09 -17.81 -0.05
CA SER A 220 -0.37 -17.54 1.35
C SER A 220 -1.05 -16.19 1.56
N SER A 221 -1.64 -15.55 0.55
CA SER A 221 -2.28 -14.21 0.63
C SER A 221 -1.40 -13.16 1.31
N PHE A 222 -0.08 -13.25 1.11
CA PHE A 222 0.93 -12.32 1.62
C PHE A 222 1.81 -11.84 0.47
N ASN A 223 2.53 -10.73 0.63
CA ASN A 223 3.44 -10.22 -0.40
C ASN A 223 4.68 -9.61 0.24
N TRP A 224 5.72 -9.35 -0.57
CA TRP A 224 6.97 -8.78 -0.05
C TRP A 224 6.79 -7.42 0.61
N LEU A 225 5.87 -6.59 0.11
CA LEU A 225 5.57 -5.27 0.68
C LEU A 225 4.95 -5.36 2.08
N ALA A 226 4.26 -6.46 2.40
CA ALA A 226 3.72 -6.69 3.74
C ALA A 226 4.82 -6.83 4.81
N PHE A 227 6.03 -7.28 4.44
CA PHE A 227 7.17 -7.24 5.36
C PHE A 227 7.64 -5.81 5.63
N ASP A 228 7.60 -4.91 4.64
CA ASP A 228 7.94 -3.50 4.86
C ASP A 228 6.93 -2.83 5.83
N HIS A 229 5.63 -3.16 5.70
CA HIS A 229 4.61 -2.74 6.67
C HIS A 229 4.89 -3.30 8.06
N LEU A 230 5.17 -4.60 8.17
CA LEU A 230 5.45 -5.25 9.45
C LEU A 230 6.66 -4.62 10.14
N GLY A 231 7.77 -4.43 9.41
CA GLY A 231 8.97 -3.80 9.93
C GLY A 231 8.70 -2.37 10.39
N GLY A 232 7.93 -1.60 9.62
CA GLY A 232 7.50 -0.25 9.97
C GLY A 232 6.62 -0.19 11.22
N ILE A 233 5.79 -1.20 11.48
CA ILE A 233 4.96 -1.32 12.71
C ILE A 233 5.84 -1.61 13.92
N MET A 234 6.90 -2.43 13.76
CA MET A 234 7.77 -2.83 14.86
C MET A 234 8.65 -1.68 15.36
N ILE A 235 8.91 -0.66 14.54
CA ILE A 235 9.63 0.54 14.97
C ILE A 235 8.81 1.27 16.03
N GLU A 236 9.41 1.43 17.21
CA GLU A 236 8.80 2.21 18.29
C GLU A 236 8.75 3.68 17.91
N PRO A 237 7.57 4.32 17.86
CA PRO A 237 7.44 5.71 17.50
C PRO A 237 7.98 6.63 18.58
N SER A 238 8.43 7.83 18.18
CA SER A 238 8.64 8.95 19.10
C SER A 238 7.40 9.18 19.98
N MET A 239 7.61 9.50 21.26
CA MET A 239 6.55 9.87 22.23
C MET A 239 5.69 11.08 21.79
N GLN A 240 6.07 11.77 20.71
CA GLN A 240 5.42 12.99 20.20
C GLN A 240 4.32 12.74 19.14
N LYS A 241 3.91 11.48 18.88
CA LYS A 241 2.82 11.19 17.92
C LYS A 241 1.46 11.52 18.53
N VAL A 242 0.73 12.46 17.92
CA VAL A 242 -0.65 12.79 18.33
C VAL A 242 -1.61 12.48 17.19
N ALA A 243 -2.50 11.51 17.38
CA ALA A 243 -3.61 11.27 16.47
C ALA A 243 -4.76 12.25 16.80
N SER A 244 -5.22 13.00 15.80
CA SER A 244 -6.44 13.79 15.89
C SER A 244 -7.54 13.09 15.10
N ILE A 245 -8.71 12.90 15.69
CA ILE A 245 -9.87 12.29 15.04
C ILE A 245 -10.97 13.37 14.95
N PRO A 246 -11.17 14.00 13.79
CA PRO A 246 -12.21 15.01 13.65
C PRO A 246 -13.58 14.35 13.70
N PHE A 247 -14.49 14.96 14.47
CA PHE A 247 -15.87 14.51 14.58
C PHE A 247 -16.82 15.67 14.28
N SER A 248 -17.76 15.45 13.36
CA SER A 248 -18.66 16.52 12.90
C SER A 248 -19.84 16.70 13.84
N ALA A 249 -19.90 17.84 14.53
CA ALA A 249 -21.03 18.24 15.35
C ALA A 249 -22.36 18.36 14.56
N LYS A 250 -22.30 18.59 13.23
CA LYS A 250 -23.50 18.59 12.37
C LYS A 250 -24.10 17.19 12.16
N THR A 251 -23.30 16.14 12.31
CA THR A 251 -23.80 14.75 12.35
C THR A 251 -24.58 14.51 13.65
N ILE A 252 -24.19 15.16 14.75
CA ILE A 252 -24.87 15.07 16.05
C ILE A 252 -26.24 15.76 16.02
N THR A 253 -26.37 16.90 15.35
CA THR A 253 -27.63 17.69 15.35
C THR A 253 -28.67 17.23 14.33
N SER A 254 -28.30 16.39 13.36
CA SER A 254 -29.22 15.88 12.32
C SER A 254 -29.80 14.49 12.62
N LEU A 255 -29.34 13.85 13.69
CA LEU A 255 -29.78 12.54 14.15
C LEU A 255 -30.57 12.68 15.46
N SER A 256 -31.48 11.74 15.73
CA SER A 256 -32.13 11.63 17.05
C SER A 256 -31.07 11.56 18.15
N GLU A 257 -31.27 12.26 19.28
CA GLU A 257 -30.29 12.40 20.37
C GLU A 257 -29.57 11.09 20.75
N GLY A 258 -30.28 9.96 20.76
CA GLY A 258 -29.69 8.64 21.06
C GLY A 258 -28.68 8.09 20.04
N LYS A 259 -28.87 8.34 18.74
CA LYS A 259 -27.93 7.88 17.68
C LYS A 259 -26.68 8.75 17.62
N SER A 260 -26.85 10.05 17.85
CA SER A 260 -25.75 11.01 17.91
C SER A 260 -24.79 10.68 19.05
N LYS A 261 -25.33 10.28 20.20
CA LYS A 261 -24.56 9.85 21.37
C LYS A 261 -23.72 8.59 21.07
N GLN A 262 -24.32 7.57 20.46
CA GLN A 262 -23.61 6.33 20.11
C GLN A 262 -22.42 6.57 19.18
N LEU A 263 -22.57 7.44 18.18
CA LEU A 263 -21.48 7.76 17.26
C LEU A 263 -20.33 8.50 17.96
N PHE A 264 -20.67 9.38 18.91
CA PHE A 264 -19.67 10.09 19.70
C PHE A 264 -18.91 9.12 20.62
N ASP A 265 -19.63 8.23 21.32
CA ASP A 265 -19.02 7.22 22.20
C ASP A 265 -18.06 6.32 21.41
N SER A 266 -18.44 5.83 20.23
CA SER A 266 -17.55 5.01 19.39
C SER A 266 -16.31 5.79 18.90
N ALA A 267 -16.42 7.10 18.67
CA ALA A 267 -15.27 7.94 18.33
C ALA A 267 -14.31 8.09 19.53
N VAL A 268 -14.84 8.26 20.75
CA VAL A 268 -14.05 8.29 21.99
C VAL A 268 -13.31 6.98 22.20
N HIS A 269 -13.98 5.83 22.03
CA HIS A 269 -13.33 4.52 22.14
C HIS A 269 -12.26 4.32 21.06
N LEU A 270 -12.47 4.81 19.83
CA LEU A 270 -11.43 4.76 18.79
C LEU A 270 -10.21 5.62 19.15
N ILE A 271 -10.40 6.78 19.78
CA ILE A 271 -9.28 7.61 20.29
C ILE A 271 -8.50 6.85 21.36
N ALA A 272 -9.19 6.22 22.30
CA ALA A 272 -8.57 5.39 23.32
C ALA A 272 -7.80 4.20 22.73
N GLU A 273 -8.40 3.49 21.77
CA GLU A 273 -7.79 2.38 21.03
C GLU A 273 -6.54 2.85 20.26
N ALA A 274 -6.63 4.00 19.58
CA ALA A 274 -5.51 4.62 18.86
C ALA A 274 -4.35 5.00 19.80
N GLY A 275 -4.68 5.52 21.00
CA GLY A 275 -3.71 5.89 22.02
C GLY A 275 -2.94 4.71 22.60
N ASP A 276 -3.55 3.52 22.66
CA ASP A 276 -2.96 2.31 23.21
C ASP A 276 -2.39 1.35 22.15
N LEU A 277 -2.34 1.74 20.86
CA LEU A 277 -1.79 0.90 19.77
C LEU A 277 -0.34 0.45 20.03
N GLN A 278 0.48 1.31 20.64
CA GLN A 278 1.87 0.95 20.96
C GLN A 278 1.97 -0.10 22.06
N LEU A 279 1.00 -0.13 22.98
CA LEU A 279 0.92 -1.17 24.01
C LEU A 279 0.43 -2.49 23.44
N LEU A 280 -0.31 -2.48 22.32
CA LEU A 280 -0.78 -3.67 21.64
C LEU A 280 0.33 -4.40 20.86
N ILE A 281 1.27 -3.65 20.27
CA ILE A 281 2.33 -4.19 19.41
C ILE A 281 3.21 -5.25 20.09
N PRO A 282 3.65 -5.11 21.36
CA PRO A 282 4.37 -6.17 22.07
C PRO A 282 3.64 -7.52 22.12
N TYR A 283 2.33 -7.52 22.37
CA TYR A 283 1.51 -8.73 22.38
C TYR A 283 1.39 -9.36 20.99
N ALA A 284 1.28 -8.51 19.96
CA ALA A 284 1.29 -8.96 18.57
C ALA A 284 2.64 -9.53 18.15
N ALA A 285 3.75 -8.90 18.55
CA ALA A 285 5.11 -9.37 18.28
C ALA A 285 5.36 -10.75 18.90
N LEU A 286 4.94 -10.96 20.15
CA LEU A 286 5.02 -12.28 20.79
C LEU A 286 4.22 -13.32 20.01
N SER A 287 2.99 -12.98 19.61
CA SER A 287 2.13 -13.88 18.82
C SER A 287 2.75 -14.23 17.46
N ILE A 288 3.45 -13.28 16.82
CA ILE A 288 4.19 -13.50 15.55
C ILE A 288 5.32 -14.49 15.78
N VAL A 289 6.10 -14.31 16.86
CA VAL A 289 7.22 -15.21 17.18
C VAL A 289 6.74 -16.63 17.42
N GLU A 290 5.63 -16.79 18.13
CA GLU A 290 5.08 -18.10 18.47
C GLU A 290 4.43 -18.82 17.27
N LYS A 291 3.72 -18.10 16.40
CA LYS A 291 2.83 -18.71 15.39
C LYS A 291 3.33 -18.58 13.95
N ASP A 292 3.90 -17.43 13.58
CA ASP A 292 4.26 -17.14 12.19
C ASP A 292 5.74 -17.46 11.89
N LEU A 293 6.64 -17.14 12.82
CA LEU A 293 8.08 -17.30 12.61
C LEU A 293 8.53 -18.75 12.35
N PRO A 294 7.99 -19.80 12.98
CA PRO A 294 8.35 -21.18 12.64
C PRO A 294 8.10 -21.50 11.16
N SER A 295 6.94 -21.09 10.63
CA SER A 295 6.60 -21.29 9.21
C SER A 295 7.48 -20.46 8.28
N LEU A 296 7.80 -19.22 8.68
CA LEU A 296 8.71 -18.35 7.93
C LEU A 296 10.15 -18.89 7.89
N ARG A 297 10.62 -19.50 8.98
CA ARG A 297 11.92 -20.17 9.06
C ARG A 297 12.01 -21.28 8.04
N ASP A 298 11.00 -22.15 7.98
CA ASP A 298 10.98 -23.30 7.07
C ASP A 298 10.95 -22.84 5.60
N PHE A 299 10.23 -21.74 5.30
CA PHE A 299 10.30 -21.07 4.00
C PHE A 299 11.72 -20.64 3.64
N PHE A 300 12.41 -19.90 4.52
CA PHE A 300 13.77 -19.43 4.24
C PHE A 300 14.81 -20.56 4.21
N HIS A 301 14.62 -21.65 4.97
CA HIS A 301 15.42 -22.87 4.79
C HIS A 301 15.26 -23.44 3.38
N GLY A 302 14.02 -23.55 2.88
CA GLY A 302 13.76 -23.97 1.51
C GLY A 302 14.43 -23.06 0.47
N VAL A 303 14.34 -21.74 0.65
CA VAL A 303 15.02 -20.75 -0.21
C VAL A 303 16.54 -20.92 -0.16
N SER A 304 17.12 -21.13 1.02
CA SER A 304 18.56 -21.35 1.22
C SER A 304 19.05 -22.59 0.48
N MET A 305 18.30 -23.70 0.54
CA MET A 305 18.64 -24.92 -0.21
C MET A 305 18.60 -24.69 -1.73
N VAL A 306 17.64 -23.91 -2.22
CA VAL A 306 17.56 -23.57 -3.65
C VAL A 306 18.74 -22.69 -4.09
N LEU A 307 19.22 -21.80 -3.24
CA LEU A 307 20.37 -20.93 -3.52
C LEU A 307 21.71 -21.68 -3.46
N THR A 308 21.83 -22.70 -2.61
CA THR A 308 23.07 -23.46 -2.39
C THR A 308 23.19 -24.72 -3.24
N ALA A 309 22.07 -25.31 -3.68
CA ALA A 309 22.03 -26.52 -4.50
C ALA A 309 20.98 -26.41 -5.64
N PRO A 310 21.22 -25.56 -6.66
CA PRO A 310 20.23 -25.24 -7.70
C PRO A 310 19.84 -26.43 -8.60
N GLU A 311 20.63 -27.51 -8.60
CA GLU A 311 20.41 -28.71 -9.42
C GLU A 311 19.34 -29.65 -8.85
N LYS A 312 18.93 -29.48 -7.58
CA LYS A 312 17.90 -30.31 -6.95
C LYS A 312 16.56 -29.58 -6.94
N PRO A 313 15.46 -30.21 -7.41
CA PRO A 313 14.13 -29.64 -7.25
C PRO A 313 13.74 -29.68 -5.77
N VAL A 314 13.93 -28.55 -5.07
CA VAL A 314 13.48 -28.38 -3.69
C VAL A 314 12.12 -27.69 -3.71
N ALA A 315 11.12 -28.35 -3.13
CA ALA A 315 9.82 -27.73 -2.89
C ALA A 315 9.95 -26.77 -1.70
N VAL A 316 9.83 -25.47 -1.95
CA VAL A 316 9.83 -24.46 -0.89
C VAL A 316 8.45 -24.43 -0.23
N PRO A 317 8.35 -24.62 1.10
CA PRO A 317 7.07 -24.64 1.80
C PRO A 317 6.40 -23.26 1.75
N LYS A 318 5.07 -23.23 1.80
CA LYS A 318 4.31 -21.99 1.85
C LYS A 318 4.30 -21.45 3.28
N PRO A 319 4.69 -20.20 3.53
CA PRO A 319 4.67 -19.64 4.87
C PRO A 319 3.25 -19.24 5.28
N GLU A 320 2.82 -19.62 6.48
CA GLU A 320 1.56 -19.23 7.11
C GLU A 320 1.80 -18.03 8.04
N LEU A 321 1.38 -16.84 7.58
CA LEU A 321 1.65 -15.56 8.25
C LEU A 321 0.36 -14.90 8.75
N THR A 322 -0.47 -15.66 9.48
CA THR A 322 -1.81 -15.24 9.89
C THR A 322 -1.75 -14.09 10.88
N VAL A 323 -0.83 -14.13 11.85
CA VAL A 323 -0.73 -13.09 12.89
C VAL A 323 -0.23 -11.78 12.29
N SER A 324 0.79 -11.85 11.44
CA SER A 324 1.39 -10.73 10.73
C SER A 324 0.36 -10.03 9.86
N LYS A 325 -0.47 -10.77 9.13
CA LYS A 325 -1.59 -10.19 8.36
C LYS A 325 -2.60 -9.48 9.27
N CYS A 326 -2.99 -10.13 10.36
CA CYS A 326 -3.98 -9.58 11.28
C CYS A 326 -3.51 -8.23 11.84
N VAL A 327 -2.27 -8.14 12.32
CA VAL A 327 -1.74 -6.89 12.89
C VAL A 327 -1.54 -5.82 11.81
N ILE A 328 -1.04 -6.18 10.62
CA ILE A 328 -0.88 -5.23 9.51
C ILE A 328 -2.24 -4.67 9.09
N ALA A 329 -3.22 -5.53 8.84
CA ALA A 329 -4.55 -5.12 8.41
C ALA A 329 -5.23 -4.24 9.46
N TYR A 330 -5.20 -4.65 10.72
CA TYR A 330 -5.81 -3.92 11.82
C TYR A 330 -5.18 -2.53 12.04
N LEU A 331 -3.85 -2.43 12.05
CA LEU A 331 -3.17 -1.15 12.22
C LEU A 331 -3.34 -0.25 10.97
N ASN A 332 -3.25 -0.82 9.77
CA ASN A 332 -3.51 -0.06 8.54
C ASN A 332 -4.95 0.47 8.51
N ASP A 333 -5.94 -0.34 8.92
CA ASP A 333 -7.33 0.08 9.01
C ASP A 333 -7.50 1.29 9.94
N ILE A 334 -6.93 1.24 11.15
CA ILE A 334 -7.03 2.37 12.09
C ILE A 334 -6.32 3.60 11.54
N PHE A 335 -5.07 3.47 11.08
CA PHE A 335 -4.31 4.61 10.56
C PHE A 335 -4.95 5.21 9.29
N SER A 336 -5.44 4.38 8.38
CA SER A 336 -6.13 4.81 7.16
C SER A 336 -7.46 5.47 7.50
N LEU A 337 -8.23 4.94 8.45
CA LEU A 337 -9.49 5.54 8.89
C LEU A 337 -9.25 6.93 9.51
N ILE A 338 -8.26 7.07 10.39
CA ILE A 338 -7.87 8.36 10.97
C ILE A 338 -7.44 9.34 9.86
N LYS A 339 -6.62 8.90 8.91
CA LYS A 339 -6.21 9.74 7.77
C LYS A 339 -7.40 10.14 6.89
N LEU A 340 -8.30 9.22 6.57
CA LEU A 340 -9.50 9.49 5.77
C LEU A 340 -10.41 10.50 6.47
N LEU A 341 -10.60 10.38 7.79
CA LEU A 341 -11.36 11.35 8.60
C LEU A 341 -10.72 12.73 8.55
N ASN A 342 -9.40 12.83 8.75
CA ASN A 342 -8.69 14.11 8.64
C ASN A 342 -8.78 14.71 7.24
N LEU A 343 -8.55 13.89 6.20
CA LEU A 343 -8.51 14.37 4.83
C LEU A 343 -9.89 14.78 4.29
N SER A 344 -10.98 14.23 4.85
CA SER A 344 -12.35 14.60 4.48
C SER A 344 -12.85 15.87 5.17
N HIS A 345 -12.31 16.24 6.33
CA HIS A 345 -12.76 17.41 7.11
C HIS A 345 -11.84 18.63 6.99
N ASP A 346 -10.54 18.45 6.76
CA ASP A 346 -9.58 19.57 6.71
C ASP A 346 -8.72 19.55 5.44
N THR A 347 -8.86 20.56 4.59
CA THR A 347 -8.08 20.71 3.35
C THR A 347 -6.61 21.01 3.59
N ASN A 348 -6.22 21.41 4.80
CA ASN A 348 -4.83 21.55 5.22
C ASN A 348 -4.31 20.30 5.94
N ALA A 349 -5.15 19.27 6.16
CA ALA A 349 -4.69 18.03 6.76
C ALA A 349 -3.61 17.40 5.88
N ARG A 350 -2.51 17.00 6.51
CA ARG A 350 -1.45 16.23 5.86
C ARG A 350 -1.79 14.75 5.89
N MET A 351 -1.21 14.00 4.95
CA MET A 351 -1.24 12.53 4.99
C MET A 351 -0.50 11.96 6.21
N LYS A 352 0.43 12.71 6.79
CA LYS A 352 1.13 12.33 8.03
C LYS A 352 0.33 12.78 9.25
N ILE A 353 0.32 11.94 10.27
CA ILE A 353 -0.20 12.30 11.60
C ILE A 353 0.66 13.46 12.14
N PRO A 354 0.07 14.60 12.55
CA PRO A 354 0.82 15.75 13.01
C PRO A 354 1.68 15.41 14.22
N VAL A 355 2.89 15.99 14.24
CA VAL A 355 3.81 15.94 15.38
C VAL A 355 3.72 17.29 16.07
N TRP A 356 3.36 17.29 17.34
CA TRP A 356 3.42 18.50 18.15
C TRP A 356 4.80 18.55 18.80
N GLN A 357 5.50 19.68 18.64
CA GLN A 357 6.82 19.87 19.24
C GLN A 357 6.75 19.92 20.77
N GLU A 358 5.61 20.35 21.29
CA GLU A 358 5.24 20.28 22.71
C GLU A 358 4.32 19.08 22.91
N ALA A 359 4.43 18.41 24.06
CA ALA A 359 3.51 17.34 24.43
C ALA A 359 2.13 17.95 24.72
N ASP A 360 1.42 18.38 23.67
CA ASP A 360 0.02 18.75 23.82
C ASP A 360 -0.73 17.47 24.24
N PRO A 361 -1.31 17.43 25.45
CA PRO A 361 -1.75 16.17 26.03
C PRO A 361 -2.85 15.53 25.21
N GLN A 362 -3.05 14.22 25.37
CA GLN A 362 -4.19 13.52 24.77
C GLN A 362 -5.49 14.22 25.19
N HIS A 363 -6.12 14.90 24.23
CA HIS A 363 -7.27 15.75 24.46
C HIS A 363 -8.32 15.54 23.39
N LEU A 364 -9.57 15.38 23.83
CA LEU A 364 -10.73 15.48 22.97
C LEU A 364 -10.94 16.94 22.58
N HIS A 365 -10.44 17.33 21.42
CA HIS A 365 -10.82 18.58 20.79
C HIS A 365 -11.99 18.34 19.82
N LEU A 366 -13.14 18.92 20.13
CA LEU A 366 -14.24 19.05 19.18
C LEU A 366 -13.86 20.09 18.12
N ILE A 367 -13.13 19.65 17.11
CA ILE A 367 -12.67 20.52 16.02
C ILE A 367 -13.70 20.47 14.89
N CYS A 368 -14.50 21.54 14.75
CA CYS A 368 -15.29 21.77 13.56
C CYS A 368 -14.45 22.54 12.52
N ARG A 369 -13.51 21.86 11.86
CA ARG A 369 -12.80 22.42 10.70
C ARG A 369 -13.64 22.15 9.46
N ASN A 370 -14.03 23.22 8.79
CA ASN A 370 -14.50 23.20 7.40
C ASN A 370 -13.62 24.18 6.65
N SER A 371 -12.41 23.76 6.29
CA SER A 371 -11.61 24.46 5.29
C SER A 371 -12.03 23.91 3.93
N ALA A 372 -12.29 24.79 2.95
CA ALA A 372 -12.61 24.40 1.58
C ALA A 372 -11.42 24.74 0.69
N PHE A 373 -11.19 23.97 -0.37
CA PHE A 373 -10.21 24.34 -1.39
C PHE A 373 -10.70 25.61 -2.09
N ASP A 374 -9.79 26.55 -2.33
CA ASP A 374 -10.08 27.68 -3.23
C ASP A 374 -10.04 27.18 -4.69
N ILE A 375 -11.12 26.54 -5.11
CA ILE A 375 -11.28 25.97 -6.46
C ILE A 375 -11.37 27.04 -7.55
N SER A 376 -11.39 28.33 -7.19
CA SER A 376 -11.26 29.42 -8.16
C SER A 376 -9.83 29.60 -8.68
N LYS A 377 -8.84 29.09 -7.93
CA LYS A 377 -7.41 29.16 -8.29
C LYS A 377 -6.90 27.81 -8.76
N LYS A 378 -6.01 27.84 -9.76
CA LYS A 378 -5.37 26.64 -10.30
C LYS A 378 -4.60 25.83 -9.25
N VAL A 379 -3.91 26.51 -8.32
CA VAL A 379 -3.23 25.85 -7.18
C VAL A 379 -4.22 25.09 -6.29
N GLY A 380 -5.40 25.66 -6.02
CA GLY A 380 -6.44 25.01 -5.23
C GLY A 380 -7.05 23.81 -5.96
N LEU A 381 -7.28 23.91 -7.27
CA LEU A 381 -7.74 22.79 -8.10
C LEU A 381 -6.76 21.61 -8.12
N HIS A 382 -5.46 21.88 -8.30
CA HIS A 382 -4.43 20.84 -8.34
C HIS A 382 -4.25 20.17 -6.96
N ALA A 383 -4.30 20.95 -5.88
CA ALA A 383 -4.33 20.40 -4.52
C ALA A 383 -5.57 19.54 -4.27
N ALA A 384 -6.73 19.95 -4.79
CA ALA A 384 -7.97 19.18 -4.67
C ALA A 384 -7.91 17.84 -5.45
N LEU A 385 -7.25 17.81 -6.62
CA LEU A 385 -6.97 16.56 -7.34
C LEU A 385 -6.01 15.66 -6.56
N ARG A 386 -4.93 16.23 -5.98
CA ARG A 386 -4.04 15.48 -5.09
C ARG A 386 -4.79 14.87 -3.92
N ARG A 387 -5.77 15.59 -3.35
CA ARG A 387 -6.63 15.12 -2.28
C ARG A 387 -7.44 13.89 -2.70
N LEU A 388 -8.11 13.93 -3.85
CA LEU A 388 -8.87 12.79 -4.37
C LEU A 388 -7.97 11.57 -4.63
N GLN A 389 -6.76 11.80 -5.16
CA GLN A 389 -5.76 10.77 -5.34
C GLN A 389 -5.36 10.12 -4.00
N SER A 390 -5.09 10.91 -2.97
CA SER A 390 -4.77 10.42 -1.62
C SER A 390 -5.92 9.64 -0.98
N LEU A 391 -7.16 10.12 -1.12
CA LEU A 391 -8.34 9.42 -0.60
C LEU A 391 -8.50 8.05 -1.26
N GLY A 392 -8.40 7.99 -2.60
CA GLY A 392 -8.49 6.72 -3.33
C GLY A 392 -7.34 5.77 -3.01
N GLU A 393 -6.11 6.28 -2.77
CA GLU A 393 -4.97 5.46 -2.34
C GLU A 393 -5.22 4.79 -0.98
N LEU A 394 -5.74 5.57 -0.02
CA LEU A 394 -6.06 5.07 1.31
C LEU A 394 -7.18 4.03 1.30
N ILE A 395 -8.08 4.04 0.31
CA ILE A 395 -9.19 3.08 0.15
C ILE A 395 -8.77 1.81 -0.61
N THR A 396 -7.56 1.76 -1.17
CA THR A 396 -7.08 0.54 -1.83
C THR A 396 -6.95 -0.62 -0.83
N GLY A 397 -7.10 -1.86 -1.31
CA GLY A 397 -7.02 -3.07 -0.47
C GLY A 397 -5.69 -3.30 0.27
N LYS A 398 -4.67 -2.46 0.03
CA LYS A 398 -3.40 -2.45 0.77
C LYS A 398 -3.52 -1.66 2.08
N ASN A 399 -4.34 -0.62 2.09
CA ASN A 399 -4.47 0.37 3.15
C ASN A 399 -5.82 0.28 3.89
N PHE A 400 -6.85 -0.23 3.21
CA PHE A 400 -8.21 -0.38 3.72
C PHE A 400 -8.67 -1.83 3.50
N SER A 401 -8.88 -2.55 4.59
CA SER A 401 -9.22 -3.96 4.51
C SER A 401 -10.61 -4.16 3.92
N LYS A 402 -10.82 -5.36 3.34
CA LYS A 402 -12.13 -5.80 2.90
C LYS A 402 -13.14 -5.79 4.06
N PHE A 403 -12.69 -6.05 5.28
CA PHE A 403 -13.54 -6.01 6.47
C PHE A 403 -14.22 -4.64 6.62
N LEU A 404 -13.49 -3.53 6.49
CA LEU A 404 -14.11 -2.19 6.58
C LEU A 404 -15.04 -1.88 5.40
N ILE A 405 -14.67 -2.29 4.19
CA ILE A 405 -15.48 -2.09 2.98
C ILE A 405 -16.84 -2.79 3.13
N ASP A 406 -16.84 -4.02 3.64
CA ASP A 406 -18.04 -4.86 3.77
C ASP A 406 -19.00 -4.36 4.86
N LEU A 407 -18.55 -3.53 5.81
CA LEU A 407 -19.41 -2.95 6.86
C LEU A 407 -20.39 -1.91 6.33
N ASP A 408 -19.99 -1.13 5.30
CA ASP A 408 -20.86 -0.13 4.66
C ASP A 408 -21.03 -0.43 3.15
N PRO A 409 -21.92 -1.38 2.80
CA PRO A 409 -22.19 -1.73 1.40
C PRO A 409 -22.96 -0.63 0.64
N GLY A 410 -23.46 0.40 1.33
CA GLY A 410 -24.15 1.54 0.73
C GLY A 410 -23.20 2.59 0.15
N THR A 411 -21.90 2.46 0.37
CA THR A 411 -20.87 3.37 -0.15
C THR A 411 -20.14 2.74 -1.33
N ASP A 412 -20.04 3.49 -2.44
CA ASP A 412 -19.25 3.06 -3.59
C ASP A 412 -17.76 3.34 -3.39
N TRP A 413 -17.11 2.49 -2.59
CA TRP A 413 -15.66 2.57 -2.33
C TRP A 413 -14.83 2.47 -3.62
N ARG A 414 -15.34 1.78 -4.65
CA ARG A 414 -14.62 1.59 -5.92
C ARG A 414 -14.53 2.89 -6.72
N ALA A 415 -15.53 3.79 -6.60
CA ALA A 415 -15.50 5.09 -7.25
C ALA A 415 -14.24 5.91 -6.90
N PHE A 416 -13.83 5.92 -5.62
CA PHE A 416 -12.61 6.61 -5.19
C PHE A 416 -11.34 6.02 -5.82
N ILE A 417 -11.27 4.69 -5.93
CA ILE A 417 -10.12 4.02 -6.56
C ILE A 417 -10.07 4.35 -8.06
N VAL A 418 -11.22 4.32 -8.74
CA VAL A 418 -11.32 4.68 -10.17
C VAL A 418 -10.87 6.13 -10.40
N ILE A 419 -11.30 7.07 -9.56
CA ILE A 419 -10.88 8.47 -9.64
C ILE A 419 -9.37 8.59 -9.41
N ARG A 420 -8.82 7.92 -8.39
CA ARG A 420 -7.38 7.90 -8.12
C ARG A 420 -6.59 7.35 -9.31
N ASP A 421 -7.00 6.21 -9.88
CA ASP A 421 -6.34 5.60 -11.04
C ASP A 421 -6.37 6.54 -12.24
N ALA A 422 -7.51 7.21 -12.48
CA ALA A 422 -7.66 8.17 -13.56
C ALA A 422 -6.81 9.44 -13.40
N ILE A 423 -6.68 9.95 -12.17
CA ILE A 423 -5.83 11.11 -11.84
C ILE A 423 -4.35 10.75 -11.99
N THR A 424 -3.95 9.55 -11.54
CA THR A 424 -2.56 9.07 -11.65
C THR A 424 -2.18 8.80 -13.10
N HIS A 425 -3.04 8.12 -13.88
CA HIS A 425 -2.76 7.66 -15.23
C HIS A 425 -3.36 8.54 -16.33
N GLN A 426 -3.24 9.87 -16.20
CA GLN A 426 -3.70 10.80 -17.25
C GLN A 426 -2.94 10.62 -18.58
N ASP A 427 -1.83 9.88 -18.56
CA ASP A 427 -1.08 9.47 -19.74
C ASP A 427 -1.77 8.36 -20.56
N GLU A 428 -2.78 7.70 -20.00
CA GLU A 428 -3.54 6.63 -20.64
C GLU A 428 -4.90 7.12 -21.17
N ARG A 429 -5.45 6.39 -22.15
CA ARG A 429 -6.78 6.65 -22.74
C ARG A 429 -6.94 8.13 -23.13
N ASP A 430 -8.11 8.72 -22.87
CA ASP A 430 -8.46 10.13 -23.00
C ASP A 430 -8.57 10.83 -21.63
N LEU A 431 -7.88 10.31 -20.61
CA LEU A 431 -8.06 10.74 -19.21
C LEU A 431 -7.60 12.18 -18.96
N LYS A 432 -6.47 12.64 -19.52
CA LYS A 432 -6.04 14.06 -19.43
C LYS A 432 -7.13 15.02 -19.89
N TYR A 433 -7.80 14.68 -21.00
CA TYR A 433 -8.90 15.49 -21.53
C TYR A 433 -10.11 15.50 -20.58
N ARG A 434 -10.51 14.33 -20.08
CA ARG A 434 -11.66 14.21 -19.17
C ARG A 434 -11.44 14.93 -17.85
N ILE A 435 -10.24 14.84 -17.27
CA ILE A 435 -9.87 15.60 -16.08
C ILE A 435 -9.91 17.10 -16.40
N GLY A 436 -9.40 17.54 -17.56
CA GLY A 436 -9.52 18.94 -17.99
C GLY A 436 -10.97 19.44 -18.10
N GLN A 437 -11.88 18.62 -18.63
CA GLN A 437 -13.31 18.94 -18.69
C GLN A 437 -13.96 19.02 -17.30
N PHE A 438 -13.61 18.11 -16.40
CA PHE A 438 -14.06 18.14 -15.01
C PHE A 438 -13.61 19.42 -14.30
N LEU A 439 -12.33 19.79 -14.43
CA LEU A 439 -11.76 21.01 -13.84
C LEU A 439 -12.34 22.30 -14.41
N SER A 440 -13.00 22.24 -15.57
CA SER A 440 -13.67 23.38 -16.19
C SER A 440 -15.14 23.53 -15.73
N ASN A 441 -15.67 22.59 -14.95
CA ASN A 441 -17.08 22.55 -14.55
C ASN A 441 -17.25 22.92 -13.06
N ASN A 442 -17.46 24.20 -12.78
CA ASN A 442 -17.62 24.72 -11.42
C ASN A 442 -18.76 24.06 -10.63
N VAL A 443 -19.88 23.73 -11.27
CA VAL A 443 -21.02 23.08 -10.60
C VAL A 443 -20.64 21.68 -10.13
N TRP A 444 -19.90 20.94 -10.98
CA TRP A 444 -19.45 19.61 -10.63
C TRP A 444 -18.36 19.62 -9.56
N LEU A 445 -17.44 20.58 -9.63
CA LEU A 445 -16.42 20.80 -8.61
C LEU A 445 -17.05 21.10 -7.25
N GLU A 446 -18.04 21.99 -7.20
CA GLU A 446 -18.77 22.31 -5.97
C GLU A 446 -19.53 21.09 -5.41
N GLN A 447 -20.12 20.26 -6.28
CA GLN A 447 -20.74 19.02 -5.84
C GLN A 447 -19.71 18.06 -5.19
N VAL A 448 -18.56 17.84 -5.81
CA VAL A 448 -17.53 16.93 -5.31
C VAL A 448 -16.87 17.47 -4.04
N PHE A 449 -16.33 18.69 -4.10
CA PHE A 449 -15.50 19.25 -3.03
C PHE A 449 -16.29 19.97 -1.94
N GLY A 450 -17.46 20.54 -2.27
CA GLY A 450 -18.31 21.25 -1.32
C GLY A 450 -19.30 20.35 -0.58
N LYS A 451 -19.83 19.32 -1.23
CA LYS A 451 -20.88 18.44 -0.67
C LYS A 451 -20.42 17.01 -0.42
N ASP A 452 -19.94 16.32 -1.45
CA ASP A 452 -19.66 14.88 -1.36
C ASP A 452 -18.54 14.56 -0.36
N LEU A 453 -17.48 15.39 -0.26
CA LEU A 453 -16.43 15.17 0.74
C LEU A 453 -16.93 15.31 2.18
N GLN A 454 -17.85 16.26 2.43
CA GLN A 454 -18.47 16.40 3.76
C GLN A 454 -19.37 15.20 4.06
N GLU A 455 -20.14 14.74 3.09
CA GLU A 455 -20.96 13.54 3.21
C GLU A 455 -20.09 12.29 3.45
N PHE A 456 -18.96 12.17 2.76
CA PHE A 456 -18.00 11.10 2.96
C PHE A 456 -17.47 11.10 4.40
N GLY A 457 -17.14 12.28 4.95
CA GLY A 457 -16.77 12.43 6.37
C GLY A 457 -17.85 11.92 7.33
N LYS A 458 -19.15 12.12 7.02
CA LYS A 458 -20.26 11.58 7.83
C LYS A 458 -20.34 10.05 7.74
N LYS A 459 -20.20 9.50 6.53
CA LYS A 459 -20.17 8.05 6.31
C LYS A 459 -19.00 7.38 7.04
N LEU A 460 -17.82 8.01 7.05
CA LEU A 460 -16.66 7.52 7.82
C LEU A 460 -16.93 7.53 9.33
N ASN A 461 -17.57 8.56 9.87
CA ASN A 461 -17.98 8.56 11.28
C ASN A 461 -18.97 7.43 11.60
N HIS A 462 -19.91 7.13 10.70
CA HIS A 462 -20.81 5.99 10.85
C HIS A 462 -20.07 4.65 10.78
N LEU A 463 -19.06 4.54 9.92
CA LEU A 463 -18.20 3.36 9.79
C LEU A 463 -17.44 3.05 11.09
N ILE A 464 -17.03 4.06 11.87
CA ILE A 464 -16.41 3.86 13.19
C ILE A 464 -17.35 3.08 14.11
N TRP A 465 -18.63 3.47 14.14
CA TRP A 465 -19.65 2.79 14.94
C TRP A 465 -19.90 1.36 14.44
N LEU A 466 -20.07 1.16 13.13
CA LEU A 466 -20.22 -0.19 12.55
C LEU A 466 -19.03 -1.09 12.86
N ARG A 467 -17.82 -0.53 12.83
CA ARG A 467 -16.58 -1.23 13.18
C ARG A 467 -16.60 -1.67 14.64
N GLU A 468 -16.96 -0.79 15.56
CA GLU A 468 -17.08 -1.12 16.99
C GLU A 468 -18.13 -2.22 17.23
N GLN A 469 -19.30 -2.15 16.57
CA GLN A 469 -20.32 -3.20 16.69
C GLN A 469 -19.80 -4.58 16.23
N SER A 470 -18.84 -4.60 15.30
CA SER A 470 -18.27 -5.83 14.76
C SER A 470 -17.03 -6.34 15.50
N LEU A 471 -16.18 -5.44 16.02
CA LEU A 471 -14.96 -5.80 16.75
C LEU A 471 -15.15 -5.87 18.27
N GLY A 472 -16.22 -5.29 18.78
CA GLY A 472 -16.41 -5.07 20.22
C GLY A 472 -15.83 -3.73 20.68
N VAL A 473 -16.23 -3.33 21.88
CA VAL A 473 -15.81 -2.07 22.50
C VAL A 473 -14.40 -2.20 23.07
N TYR A 474 -13.55 -1.21 22.81
CA TYR A 474 -12.23 -1.11 23.42
C TYR A 474 -12.33 -0.59 24.88
N LEU A 475 -11.78 -1.35 25.83
CA LEU A 475 -11.89 -1.07 27.28
C LEU A 475 -10.52 -0.89 27.96
N HIS A 476 -9.58 -0.20 27.30
CA HIS A 476 -8.25 0.10 27.84
C HIS A 476 -7.46 -1.16 28.29
N ASP A 477 -7.63 -2.26 27.56
CA ASP A 477 -7.00 -3.56 27.83
C ASP A 477 -6.39 -4.11 26.54
N PRO A 478 -5.17 -3.67 26.17
CA PRO A 478 -4.54 -4.03 24.89
C PRO A 478 -4.35 -5.54 24.71
N GLU A 479 -4.02 -6.26 25.79
CA GLU A 479 -3.78 -7.70 25.77
C GLU A 479 -5.05 -8.47 25.42
N THR A 480 -6.11 -8.26 26.22
CA THR A 480 -7.38 -8.96 26.04
C THR A 480 -7.99 -8.64 24.67
N TYR A 481 -7.90 -7.38 24.27
CA TYR A 481 -8.42 -6.92 22.98
C TYR A 481 -7.64 -7.53 21.80
N TRP A 482 -6.31 -7.59 21.87
CA TRP A 482 -5.49 -8.27 20.86
C TRP A 482 -5.86 -9.76 20.73
N GLN A 483 -6.01 -10.47 21.84
CA GLN A 483 -6.42 -11.88 21.82
C GLN A 483 -7.80 -12.07 21.20
N HIS A 484 -8.73 -11.14 21.45
CA HIS A 484 -10.05 -11.13 20.81
C HIS A 484 -9.95 -10.97 19.29
N LEU A 485 -9.18 -9.98 18.82
CA LEU A 485 -8.94 -9.73 17.40
C LEU A 485 -8.33 -10.95 16.71
N LEU A 486 -7.27 -11.51 17.27
CA LEU A 486 -6.58 -12.66 16.70
C LEU A 486 -7.47 -13.89 16.65
N LYS A 487 -8.25 -14.16 17.71
CA LYS A 487 -9.21 -15.27 17.73
C LYS A 487 -10.27 -15.11 16.63
N ARG A 488 -10.76 -13.89 16.40
CA ARG A 488 -11.73 -13.60 15.33
C ARG A 488 -11.16 -13.91 13.96
N GLU A 489 -9.92 -13.48 13.71
CA GLU A 489 -9.24 -13.73 12.43
C GLU A 489 -8.94 -15.22 12.22
N MET A 490 -8.55 -15.95 13.27
CA MET A 490 -8.36 -17.39 13.15
C MET A 490 -9.66 -18.13 12.80
N VAL A 491 -10.80 -17.69 13.35
CA VAL A 491 -12.13 -18.26 13.01
C VAL A 491 -12.55 -17.87 11.60
N SER A 492 -12.24 -16.65 11.14
CA SER A 492 -12.56 -16.21 9.77
C SER A 492 -11.77 -17.00 8.74
N VAL A 493 -10.49 -17.28 9.01
CA VAL A 493 -9.64 -18.12 8.15
C VAL A 493 -10.15 -19.57 8.10
N GLN A 494 -10.53 -20.15 9.24
CA GLN A 494 -11.09 -21.52 9.29
C GLN A 494 -12.39 -21.64 8.49
N LYS A 495 -13.31 -20.68 8.67
CA LYS A 495 -14.55 -20.61 7.87
C LYS A 495 -14.29 -20.29 6.40
N GLY A 496 -13.24 -19.52 6.11
CA GLY A 496 -12.77 -19.23 4.76
C GLY A 496 -12.20 -20.46 4.06
N SER A 497 -11.49 -21.34 4.75
CA SER A 497 -10.97 -22.60 4.19
C SER A 497 -12.06 -23.66 3.95
N GLU A 498 -13.20 -23.58 4.66
CA GLU A 498 -14.38 -24.42 4.40
C GLU A 498 -15.38 -23.76 3.43
N GLY A 499 -15.25 -22.45 3.17
CA GLY A 499 -16.22 -21.64 2.41
C GLY A 499 -15.65 -20.83 1.23
N SER A 500 -14.37 -20.93 0.90
CA SER A 500 -13.72 -20.19 -0.20
C SER A 500 -13.99 -20.83 -1.56
N ASN A 501 -15.26 -21.07 -1.87
CA ASN A 501 -15.76 -21.12 -3.25
C ASN A 501 -16.66 -19.91 -3.59
N ASN A 502 -16.77 -18.93 -2.70
CA ASN A 502 -17.52 -17.68 -2.95
C ASN A 502 -16.62 -16.49 -3.33
N ASN A 503 -15.63 -16.74 -4.17
CA ASN A 503 -15.23 -15.73 -5.14
C ASN A 503 -16.10 -15.95 -6.39
N SER A 504 -17.03 -15.01 -6.58
CA SER A 504 -17.82 -14.83 -7.78
C SER A 504 -16.97 -14.94 -9.05
N GLY A 505 -17.27 -15.91 -9.92
CA GLY A 505 -16.71 -15.95 -11.28
C GLY A 505 -16.08 -17.26 -11.72
N LYS A 506 -16.60 -18.41 -11.30
CA LYS A 506 -16.63 -19.65 -12.10
C LYS A 506 -17.64 -20.56 -11.41
N GLN A 507 -18.89 -20.51 -11.86
CA GLN A 507 -19.76 -21.66 -11.65
C GLN A 507 -19.05 -22.84 -12.32
N GLU A 508 -18.58 -23.78 -11.49
CA GLU A 508 -18.46 -25.15 -11.92
C GLU A 508 -19.78 -25.49 -12.60
N ILE A 509 -19.66 -25.85 -13.88
CA ILE A 509 -20.76 -26.39 -14.66
C ILE A 509 -21.31 -27.53 -13.81
N GLU A 510 -22.57 -27.38 -13.38
CA GLU A 510 -23.35 -28.44 -12.77
C GLU A 510 -23.10 -29.70 -13.60
N SER A 511 -22.38 -30.65 -12.99
CA SER A 511 -22.31 -32.00 -13.46
C SER A 511 -23.73 -32.51 -13.45
N LYS A 512 -24.35 -32.53 -14.64
CA LYS A 512 -25.60 -33.24 -14.88
C LYS A 512 -25.45 -34.63 -14.28
N ASP A 513 -26.33 -34.89 -13.32
CA ASP A 513 -26.80 -36.18 -12.84
C ASP A 513 -26.17 -37.41 -13.53
N PRO A 514 -25.32 -38.21 -12.85
CA PRO A 514 -24.63 -39.36 -13.44
C PRO A 514 -25.53 -40.61 -13.60
N SER A 515 -26.83 -40.44 -13.82
CA SER A 515 -27.81 -41.51 -13.72
C SER A 515 -28.58 -41.86 -15.01
N SER A 516 -28.20 -41.32 -16.17
CA SER A 516 -28.67 -41.86 -17.47
C SER A 516 -27.61 -42.77 -18.10
N LYS A 517 -27.70 -44.08 -17.85
CA LYS A 517 -27.00 -45.08 -18.65
C LYS A 517 -27.56 -45.04 -20.08
N GLN A 518 -26.98 -44.19 -20.92
CA GLN A 518 -27.31 -44.16 -22.34
C GLN A 518 -26.84 -45.48 -22.95
N ALA A 519 -27.77 -46.25 -23.53
CA ALA A 519 -27.44 -47.49 -24.20
C ALA A 519 -26.56 -47.18 -25.42
N LEU A 520 -25.37 -47.81 -25.51
CA LEU A 520 -24.47 -47.65 -26.64
C LEU A 520 -25.19 -47.99 -27.96
N SER A 521 -25.04 -47.13 -28.95
CA SER A 521 -25.48 -47.36 -30.33
C SER A 521 -24.74 -48.53 -30.96
N ALA A 522 -25.27 -49.06 -32.07
CA ALA A 522 -24.66 -50.20 -32.77
C ALA A 522 -23.20 -49.95 -33.18
N ASN A 523 -22.89 -48.73 -33.63
CA ASN A 523 -21.54 -48.34 -34.05
C ASN A 523 -20.58 -48.17 -32.86
N GLU A 524 -21.08 -47.71 -31.70
CA GLU A 524 -20.27 -47.61 -30.48
C GLU A 524 -19.95 -48.99 -29.91
N LYS A 525 -20.92 -49.90 -29.92
CA LYS A 525 -20.69 -51.30 -29.54
C LYS A 525 -19.67 -51.97 -30.46
N GLU A 526 -19.76 -51.73 -31.76
CA GLU A 526 -18.80 -52.25 -32.74
C GLU A 526 -17.39 -51.67 -32.53
N PHE A 527 -17.28 -50.38 -32.21
CA PHE A 527 -16.00 -49.74 -31.91
C PHE A 527 -15.34 -50.31 -30.65
N ILE A 528 -16.10 -50.47 -29.57
CA ILE A 528 -15.61 -51.09 -28.32
C ILE A 528 -15.25 -52.55 -28.55
N HIS A 529 -16.07 -53.28 -29.30
CA HIS A 529 -15.79 -54.68 -29.65
C HIS A 529 -14.47 -54.83 -30.42
N CYS A 530 -14.18 -53.93 -31.37
CA CYS A 530 -12.88 -53.93 -32.06
C CYS A 530 -11.73 -53.64 -31.09
N LEU A 531 -11.87 -52.70 -30.16
CA LEU A 531 -10.82 -52.44 -29.15
C LEU A 531 -10.59 -53.65 -28.23
N GLU A 532 -11.64 -54.34 -27.81
CA GLU A 532 -11.57 -55.57 -27.02
C GLU A 532 -10.91 -56.71 -27.81
N GLN A 533 -11.32 -56.90 -29.07
CA GLN A 533 -10.77 -57.92 -29.97
C GLN A 533 -9.26 -57.75 -30.17
N PHE A 534 -8.76 -56.52 -30.22
CA PHE A 534 -7.34 -56.20 -30.36
C PHE A 534 -6.63 -55.91 -29.02
N LYS A 535 -7.22 -56.34 -27.89
CA LYS A 535 -6.64 -56.31 -26.55
C LYS A 535 -6.19 -54.91 -26.08
N ALA A 536 -7.01 -53.89 -26.33
CA ALA A 536 -6.82 -52.58 -25.71
C ALA A 536 -6.88 -52.68 -24.18
N THR A 537 -6.15 -51.80 -23.48
CA THR A 537 -6.19 -51.77 -22.01
C THR A 537 -7.55 -51.29 -21.49
N PRO A 538 -7.99 -51.73 -20.28
CA PRO A 538 -9.25 -51.29 -19.69
C PRO A 538 -9.40 -49.77 -19.65
N ASP A 539 -8.33 -49.04 -19.31
CA ASP A 539 -8.30 -47.57 -19.28
C ASP A 539 -8.65 -46.92 -20.62
N ILE A 540 -8.25 -47.54 -21.75
CA ILE A 540 -8.53 -47.04 -23.09
C ILE A 540 -9.99 -47.30 -23.46
N ILE A 541 -10.53 -48.45 -23.06
CA ILE A 541 -11.93 -48.81 -23.25
C ILE A 541 -12.83 -47.87 -22.43
N GLU A 542 -12.49 -47.63 -21.15
CA GLU A 542 -13.21 -46.68 -20.28
C GLU A 542 -13.14 -45.25 -20.82
N LEU A 543 -11.98 -44.81 -21.31
CA LEU A 543 -11.84 -43.51 -21.97
C LEU A 543 -12.74 -43.39 -23.20
N CYS A 544 -12.83 -44.44 -24.03
CA CYS A 544 -13.71 -44.44 -25.21
C CYS A 544 -15.19 -44.44 -24.82
N LEU A 545 -15.57 -45.19 -23.79
CA LEU A 545 -16.94 -45.18 -23.23
C LEU A 545 -17.32 -43.80 -22.69
N ALA A 546 -16.39 -43.13 -21.98
CA ALA A 546 -16.59 -41.77 -21.49
C ALA A 546 -16.69 -40.75 -22.65
N ILE A 547 -15.94 -40.94 -23.74
CA ILE A 547 -16.05 -40.11 -24.96
C ILE A 547 -17.44 -40.28 -25.61
N PHE A 548 -17.90 -41.52 -25.79
CA PHE A 548 -19.21 -41.80 -26.39
C PHE A 548 -20.37 -41.31 -25.51
N ALA A 549 -20.26 -41.43 -24.19
CA ALA A 549 -21.20 -40.87 -23.23
C ALA A 549 -21.16 -39.33 -23.14
N GLY A 550 -20.19 -38.67 -23.79
CA GLY A 550 -19.99 -37.22 -23.70
C GLY A 550 -19.54 -36.73 -22.31
N GLN A 551 -18.98 -37.63 -21.51
CA GLN A 551 -18.49 -37.39 -20.16
C GLN A 551 -16.99 -37.09 -20.13
N ALA A 552 -16.26 -37.43 -21.19
CA ALA A 552 -14.85 -37.07 -21.33
C ALA A 552 -14.69 -35.56 -21.60
N GLY A 553 -13.72 -34.93 -20.95
CA GLY A 553 -13.28 -33.57 -21.27
C GLY A 553 -12.62 -33.48 -22.66
N VAL A 554 -12.04 -32.32 -22.99
CA VAL A 554 -11.36 -32.12 -24.29
C VAL A 554 -10.27 -33.17 -24.51
N VAL A 555 -10.48 -34.09 -25.45
CA VAL A 555 -9.56 -35.18 -25.76
C VAL A 555 -8.32 -34.61 -26.47
N SER A 556 -7.15 -34.80 -25.89
CA SER A 556 -5.89 -34.35 -26.49
C SER A 556 -5.51 -35.17 -27.72
N LYS A 557 -4.70 -34.59 -28.64
CA LYS A 557 -4.14 -35.32 -29.79
C LYS A 557 -3.37 -36.59 -29.38
N LYS A 558 -2.74 -36.56 -28.20
CA LYS A 558 -2.00 -37.71 -27.63
C LYS A 558 -2.95 -38.85 -27.25
N GLN A 559 -4.05 -38.54 -26.55
CA GLN A 559 -5.06 -39.53 -26.16
C GLN A 559 -5.76 -40.15 -27.38
N LYS A 560 -6.12 -39.33 -28.38
CA LYS A 560 -6.63 -39.82 -29.67
C LYS A 560 -5.64 -40.78 -30.34
N GLY A 561 -4.35 -40.43 -30.35
CA GLY A 561 -3.29 -41.29 -30.90
C GLY A 561 -3.18 -42.64 -30.18
N MET A 562 -3.33 -42.65 -28.85
CA MET A 562 -3.31 -43.88 -28.05
C MET A 562 -4.49 -44.80 -28.37
N ILE A 563 -5.70 -44.26 -28.51
CA ILE A 563 -6.89 -45.04 -28.89
C ILE A 563 -6.71 -45.66 -30.28
N LEU A 564 -6.24 -44.87 -31.26
CA LEU A 564 -6.07 -45.34 -32.64
C LEU A 564 -4.88 -46.30 -32.81
N GLN A 565 -3.91 -46.30 -31.90
CA GLN A 565 -2.81 -47.27 -31.90
C GLN A 565 -3.27 -48.69 -31.51
N CYS A 566 -4.34 -48.81 -30.73
CA CYS A 566 -4.94 -50.10 -30.37
C CYS A 566 -5.71 -50.75 -31.52
N LEU A 567 -5.94 -50.03 -32.63
CA LEU A 567 -6.63 -50.54 -33.81
C LEU A 567 -5.61 -50.78 -34.94
N PRO A 568 -5.31 -52.03 -35.34
CA PRO A 568 -4.29 -52.33 -36.33
C PRO A 568 -4.75 -51.94 -37.75
N ARG A 569 -4.19 -50.83 -38.26
CA ARG A 569 -4.54 -50.25 -39.57
C ARG A 569 -4.38 -51.21 -40.76
N LYS A 570 -3.42 -52.15 -40.71
CA LYS A 570 -3.18 -53.14 -41.78
C LYS A 570 -4.22 -54.27 -41.80
N GLU A 571 -4.74 -54.65 -40.65
CA GLU A 571 -5.69 -55.77 -40.50
C GLU A 571 -7.13 -55.31 -40.69
N LEU A 572 -7.45 -54.08 -40.29
CA LEU A 572 -8.78 -53.49 -40.39
C LEU A 572 -9.07 -52.81 -41.73
N GLY A 573 -8.06 -52.44 -42.52
CA GLY A 573 -8.24 -51.90 -43.87
C GLY A 573 -9.17 -50.68 -43.94
N GLU A 574 -10.22 -50.75 -44.78
CA GLU A 574 -11.26 -49.71 -44.90
C GLU A 574 -12.00 -49.45 -43.57
N LYS A 575 -12.21 -50.50 -42.78
CA LYS A 575 -12.88 -50.41 -41.47
C LYS A 575 -12.10 -49.55 -40.48
N TYR A 576 -10.77 -49.50 -40.57
CA TYR A 576 -9.96 -48.58 -39.77
C TYR A 576 -10.29 -47.11 -40.07
N LYS A 577 -10.52 -46.77 -41.35
CA LYS A 577 -10.88 -45.40 -41.73
C LYS A 577 -12.26 -45.03 -41.20
N GLU A 578 -13.22 -45.95 -41.26
CA GLU A 578 -14.57 -45.77 -40.72
C GLU A 578 -14.55 -45.56 -39.21
N LEU A 579 -13.84 -46.42 -38.46
CA LEU A 579 -13.67 -46.30 -37.02
C LEU A 579 -12.94 -44.99 -36.66
N SER A 580 -11.86 -44.64 -37.36
CA SER A 580 -11.15 -43.37 -37.12
C SER A 580 -12.03 -42.14 -37.39
N ALA A 581 -12.83 -42.15 -38.46
CA ALA A 581 -13.77 -41.08 -38.76
C ALA A 581 -14.92 -41.01 -37.75
N PHE A 582 -15.35 -42.16 -37.24
CA PHE A 582 -16.35 -42.25 -36.17
C PHE A 582 -15.82 -41.67 -34.85
N LEU A 583 -14.60 -42.04 -34.45
CA LEU A 583 -13.93 -41.46 -33.29
C LEU A 583 -13.74 -39.95 -33.46
N ASP A 584 -13.41 -39.49 -34.68
CA ASP A 584 -13.28 -38.06 -34.97
C ASP A 584 -14.60 -37.31 -34.78
N LYS A 585 -15.71 -37.86 -35.28
CA LYS A 585 -17.06 -37.32 -35.03
C LYS A 585 -17.44 -37.36 -33.55
N ALA A 586 -17.06 -38.41 -32.82
CA ALA A 586 -17.36 -38.54 -31.39
C ALA A 586 -16.57 -37.54 -30.53
N ILE A 587 -15.30 -37.29 -30.87
CA ILE A 587 -14.45 -36.26 -30.24
C ILE A 587 -14.92 -34.85 -30.65
N THR A 588 -15.48 -34.68 -31.84
CA THR A 588 -16.07 -33.42 -32.30
C THR A 588 -17.58 -33.34 -32.03
N LYS A 589 -17.97 -33.17 -30.75
CA LYS A 589 -19.27 -32.54 -30.40
C LYS A 589 -19.13 -31.01 -30.44
N PRO A 590 -20.21 -30.27 -30.80
CA PRO A 590 -20.11 -28.99 -31.45
C PRO A 590 -19.44 -27.98 -30.54
N SER A 591 -18.32 -27.41 -31.02
CA SER A 591 -17.95 -26.09 -30.57
C SER A 591 -19.17 -25.21 -30.75
N LEU A 592 -19.70 -24.64 -29.66
CA LEU A 592 -20.75 -23.61 -29.69
C LEU A 592 -20.61 -22.81 -30.99
N THR A 593 -21.67 -22.81 -31.82
CA THR A 593 -21.67 -22.04 -33.05
C THR A 593 -21.31 -20.57 -32.74
N LEU A 594 -20.79 -19.81 -33.70
CA LEU A 594 -20.51 -18.38 -33.46
C LEU A 594 -21.71 -17.66 -32.84
N ALA A 595 -22.93 -17.99 -33.30
CA ALA A 595 -24.18 -17.50 -32.76
C ALA A 595 -24.44 -17.90 -31.29
N GLU A 596 -24.15 -19.14 -30.88
CA GLU A 596 -24.31 -19.57 -29.48
C GLU A 596 -23.22 -19.00 -28.55
N ARG A 597 -22.00 -18.78 -29.06
CA ARG A 597 -20.94 -18.06 -28.34
C ARG A 597 -21.27 -16.59 -28.17
N GLU A 598 -21.82 -15.97 -29.20
CA GLU A 598 -22.32 -14.59 -29.15
C GLU A 598 -23.51 -14.48 -28.21
N LYS A 599 -24.47 -15.41 -28.27
CA LYS A 599 -25.59 -15.48 -27.33
C LYS A 599 -25.12 -15.64 -25.89
N LYS A 600 -24.19 -16.56 -25.62
CA LYS A 600 -23.62 -16.73 -24.27
C LYS A 600 -22.85 -15.49 -23.79
N ARG A 601 -22.12 -14.81 -24.67
CA ARG A 601 -21.49 -13.52 -24.35
C ARG A 601 -22.50 -12.42 -24.07
N LEU A 602 -23.63 -12.41 -24.79
CA LEU A 602 -24.72 -11.47 -24.58
C LEU A 602 -25.39 -11.74 -23.23
N GLU A 603 -25.70 -13.00 -22.92
CA GLU A 603 -26.26 -13.43 -21.63
C GLU A 603 -25.29 -13.12 -20.46
N GLU A 604 -23.99 -13.36 -20.62
CA GLU A 604 -22.97 -12.99 -19.63
C GLU A 604 -22.87 -11.47 -19.45
N LYS A 605 -22.99 -10.70 -20.53
CA LYS A 605 -22.99 -9.24 -20.51
C LYS A 605 -24.25 -8.70 -19.83
N GLU A 606 -25.44 -9.18 -20.19
CA GLU A 606 -26.70 -8.83 -19.55
C GLU A 606 -26.72 -9.23 -18.07
N ALA A 607 -26.21 -10.41 -17.72
CA ALA A 607 -26.08 -10.84 -16.33
C ALA A 607 -25.04 -10.02 -15.55
N SER A 608 -23.99 -9.52 -16.21
CA SER A 608 -23.03 -8.58 -15.61
C SER A 608 -23.66 -7.21 -15.38
N GLU A 609 -24.33 -6.66 -16.40
CA GLU A 609 -25.04 -5.38 -16.34
C GLU A 609 -26.15 -5.42 -15.29
N LYS A 610 -26.90 -6.52 -15.20
CA LYS A 610 -27.91 -6.70 -14.15
C LYS A 610 -27.28 -6.68 -12.75
N ARG A 611 -26.18 -7.41 -12.54
CA ARG A 611 -25.46 -7.40 -11.25
C ARG A 611 -24.87 -6.04 -10.91
N GLU A 612 -24.38 -5.31 -11.91
CA GLU A 612 -23.85 -3.96 -11.75
C GLU A 612 -24.97 -2.97 -11.41
N ASN A 613 -26.10 -3.03 -12.11
CA ASN A 613 -27.28 -2.22 -11.82
C ASN A 613 -27.86 -2.50 -10.43
N GLU A 614 -27.95 -3.78 -10.03
CA GLU A 614 -28.39 -4.18 -8.69
C GLU A 614 -27.43 -3.68 -7.60
N ARG A 615 -26.12 -3.65 -7.89
CA ARG A 615 -25.10 -3.10 -6.99
C ARG A 615 -25.22 -1.58 -6.91
N GLU A 616 -25.35 -0.90 -8.03
CA GLU A 616 -25.49 0.56 -8.10
C GLU A 616 -26.75 1.06 -7.41
N ALA A 617 -27.85 0.31 -7.49
CA ALA A 617 -29.10 0.63 -6.82
C ALA A 617 -28.98 0.65 -5.28
N ARG A 618 -27.97 -0.02 -4.70
CA ARG A 618 -27.71 -0.03 -3.25
C ARG A 618 -26.95 1.20 -2.77
N PHE A 619 -26.27 1.91 -3.68
CA PHE A 619 -25.40 3.01 -3.31
C PHE A 619 -26.19 4.27 -2.97
N GLN A 620 -25.87 4.88 -1.83
CA GLN A 620 -26.52 6.08 -1.30
C GLN A 620 -25.50 7.21 -1.14
N GLY A 621 -25.86 8.43 -1.58
CA GLY A 621 -25.01 9.61 -1.45
C GLY A 621 -23.89 9.73 -2.49
N LEU A 622 -22.95 10.66 -2.27
CA LEU A 622 -21.70 10.80 -3.04
C LEU A 622 -21.93 10.86 -4.56
N GLU A 623 -22.96 11.61 -4.98
CA GLU A 623 -23.44 11.61 -6.36
C GLU A 623 -22.41 12.17 -7.35
N GLY A 624 -21.70 13.24 -6.98
CA GLY A 624 -20.65 13.84 -7.78
C GLY A 624 -19.45 12.91 -7.98
N ILE A 625 -19.02 12.21 -6.92
CA ILE A 625 -17.95 11.20 -6.93
C ILE A 625 -18.36 10.01 -7.81
N ARG A 626 -19.57 9.46 -7.64
CA ARG A 626 -20.07 8.35 -8.47
C ARG A 626 -20.18 8.77 -9.94
N LYS A 627 -20.72 9.96 -10.20
CA LYS A 627 -20.81 10.52 -11.55
C LYS A 627 -19.43 10.69 -12.19
N LEU A 628 -18.43 11.16 -11.42
CA LEU A 628 -17.06 11.33 -11.91
C LEU A 628 -16.42 9.99 -12.24
N ALA A 629 -16.53 8.99 -11.35
CA ALA A 629 -16.01 7.66 -11.62
C ALA A 629 -16.63 7.04 -12.89
N LYS A 630 -17.96 7.14 -13.06
CA LYS A 630 -18.65 6.68 -14.27
C LYS A 630 -18.15 7.39 -15.53
N TYR A 631 -18.06 8.72 -15.48
CA TYR A 631 -17.56 9.53 -16.59
C TYR A 631 -16.13 9.15 -16.99
N LEU A 632 -15.27 8.81 -16.02
CA LEU A 632 -13.89 8.38 -16.28
C LEU A 632 -13.80 6.96 -16.87
N LEU A 633 -14.83 6.13 -16.69
CA LEU A 633 -14.90 4.78 -17.24
C LEU A 633 -15.50 4.73 -18.65
N GLU A 634 -16.23 5.75 -19.12
CA GLU A 634 -16.87 5.77 -20.44
C GLU A 634 -15.90 5.39 -21.58
N PRO A 635 -16.40 4.82 -22.70
CA PRO A 635 -15.56 4.40 -23.83
C PRO A 635 -14.60 5.49 -24.33
N VAL A 636 -13.38 5.09 -24.69
CA VAL A 636 -12.29 6.03 -25.04
C VAL A 636 -12.58 6.78 -26.33
N LYS A 637 -12.45 8.11 -26.30
CA LYS A 637 -12.47 8.93 -27.51
C LYS A 637 -11.08 9.03 -28.11
N LYS A 638 -10.86 8.37 -29.25
CA LYS A 638 -9.54 8.27 -29.92
C LYS A 638 -8.91 9.64 -30.23
N GLU A 639 -9.72 10.64 -30.56
CA GLU A 639 -9.27 12.00 -30.89
C GLU A 639 -8.57 12.73 -29.73
N HIS A 640 -8.93 12.36 -28.49
CA HIS A 640 -8.41 12.96 -27.27
C HIS A 640 -7.27 12.16 -26.64
N GLN A 641 -6.87 11.03 -27.24
CA GLN A 641 -5.71 10.29 -26.77
C GLN A 641 -4.42 11.08 -26.96
N LEU A 642 -3.50 10.94 -26.01
CA LEU A 642 -2.21 11.61 -26.05
C LEU A 642 -1.30 10.90 -27.05
N ASN A 643 -1.00 11.59 -28.15
CA ASN A 643 0.13 11.24 -29.01
C ASN A 643 1.46 11.69 -28.36
N PRO A 644 2.62 11.27 -28.88
CA PRO A 644 3.94 11.66 -28.35
C PRO A 644 4.12 13.15 -28.07
N LEU A 645 3.69 14.02 -28.99
CA LEU A 645 3.82 15.47 -28.86
C LEU A 645 2.90 16.01 -27.76
N LYS A 646 1.62 15.60 -27.76
CA LYS A 646 0.65 15.96 -26.73
C LYS A 646 1.09 15.50 -25.33
N ARG A 647 1.77 14.34 -25.23
CA ARG A 647 2.30 13.82 -23.96
C ARG A 647 3.44 14.70 -23.42
N MET A 648 4.34 15.15 -24.30
CA MET A 648 5.38 16.10 -23.95
C MET A 648 4.81 17.49 -23.59
N GLU A 649 3.76 17.93 -24.28
CA GLU A 649 3.03 19.16 -23.95
C GLU A 649 2.37 19.07 -22.57
N ALA A 650 1.75 17.94 -22.22
CA ALA A 650 1.17 17.73 -20.90
C ALA A 650 2.23 17.74 -19.78
N ALA A 651 3.42 17.19 -20.03
CA ALA A 651 4.55 17.29 -19.10
C ALA A 651 5.05 18.75 -18.97
N LEU A 652 5.15 19.49 -20.07
CA LEU A 652 5.52 20.90 -20.07
C LEU A 652 4.47 21.80 -19.41
N GLU A 653 3.17 21.50 -19.56
CA GLU A 653 2.06 22.16 -18.88
C GLU A 653 2.22 22.01 -17.36
N SER A 654 2.44 20.78 -16.88
CA SER A 654 2.65 20.52 -15.44
C SER A 654 3.89 21.22 -14.88
N LEU A 655 4.97 21.31 -15.66
CA LEU A 655 6.19 22.07 -15.32
C LEU A 655 5.98 23.59 -15.37
N ALA A 656 5.09 24.08 -16.22
CA ALA A 656 4.69 25.49 -16.24
C ALA A 656 3.86 25.82 -14.99
N ASP A 657 2.92 24.95 -14.63
CA ASP A 657 2.09 25.13 -13.44
C ASP A 657 2.90 25.16 -12.15
N MET A 658 3.90 24.29 -11.99
CA MET A 658 4.82 24.35 -10.85
C MET A 658 5.59 25.67 -10.81
N GLU A 659 6.10 26.14 -11.95
CA GLU A 659 6.82 27.42 -12.03
C GLU A 659 5.90 28.59 -11.66
N ASP A 660 4.70 28.65 -12.23
CA ASP A 660 3.71 29.70 -11.94
C ASP A 660 3.29 29.71 -10.47
N PHE A 661 3.11 28.53 -9.85
CA PHE A 661 2.80 28.45 -8.43
C PHE A 661 3.92 29.02 -7.57
N LEU A 662 5.18 28.71 -7.88
CA LEU A 662 6.33 29.24 -7.14
C LEU A 662 6.57 30.75 -7.41
N ILE A 663 6.26 31.25 -8.61
CA ILE A 663 6.31 32.69 -8.93
C ILE A 663 5.26 33.45 -8.12
N ASN A 664 4.01 32.97 -8.12
CA ASN A 664 2.91 33.58 -7.37
C ASN A 664 3.19 33.61 -5.86
N GLU A 665 3.97 32.66 -5.38
CA GLU A 665 4.44 32.54 -3.99
C GLU A 665 5.71 33.35 -3.70
N GLY A 666 6.24 34.08 -4.69
CA GLY A 666 7.44 34.90 -4.58
C GLY A 666 8.70 34.08 -4.27
N TYR A 667 8.69 32.78 -4.56
CA TYR A 667 9.82 31.90 -4.37
C TYR A 667 10.68 31.79 -5.63
N TRP A 668 10.05 31.74 -6.80
CA TRP A 668 10.71 31.61 -8.09
C TRP A 668 10.77 32.91 -8.88
N ILE A 669 11.86 33.11 -9.64
CA ILE A 669 12.05 34.27 -10.52
C ILE A 669 12.04 33.77 -11.96
N SER A 670 11.11 34.27 -12.77
CA SER A 670 11.01 33.90 -14.18
C SER A 670 12.31 34.19 -14.93
N ASN A 671 12.75 33.25 -15.77
CA ASN A 671 13.93 33.38 -16.66
C ASN A 671 15.28 33.57 -15.95
N ALA A 672 15.39 33.20 -14.68
CA ALA A 672 16.65 33.31 -13.98
C ALA A 672 17.69 32.29 -14.51
N PRO A 673 18.97 32.69 -14.68
CA PRO A 673 19.95 31.94 -15.47
C PRO A 673 20.63 30.81 -14.68
N PHE A 674 19.88 30.08 -13.83
CA PHE A 674 20.46 28.98 -13.05
C PHE A 674 20.74 27.79 -13.96
N LYS A 675 21.96 27.26 -13.89
CA LYS A 675 22.39 26.10 -14.69
C LYS A 675 22.37 24.81 -13.88
N SER A 676 22.27 24.90 -12.56
CA SER A 676 22.23 23.76 -11.64
C SER A 676 21.41 24.06 -10.38
N THR A 677 21.00 23.01 -9.68
CA THR A 677 20.39 23.10 -8.34
C THR A 677 21.29 23.79 -7.32
N ALA A 678 22.60 23.57 -7.40
CA ALA A 678 23.58 24.20 -6.50
C ALA A 678 23.62 25.72 -6.67
N ASP A 679 23.48 26.23 -7.90
CA ASP A 679 23.42 27.68 -8.16
C ASP A 679 22.18 28.31 -7.53
N TRP A 680 21.05 27.60 -7.58
CA TRP A 680 19.80 28.01 -6.96
C TRP A 680 19.93 28.05 -5.44
N ASP A 681 20.41 26.97 -4.82
CA ASP A 681 20.53 26.86 -3.36
C ASP A 681 21.46 27.92 -2.78
N LYS A 682 22.60 28.18 -3.44
CA LYS A 682 23.55 29.23 -3.04
C LYS A 682 22.90 30.61 -3.04
N GLN A 683 22.11 30.93 -4.07
CA GLN A 683 21.44 32.23 -4.15
C GLN A 683 20.37 32.40 -3.06
N GLN A 684 19.60 31.34 -2.75
CA GLN A 684 18.60 31.40 -1.69
C GLN A 684 19.24 31.62 -0.31
N GLN A 685 20.38 30.98 -0.06
CA GLN A 685 21.18 31.19 1.15
C GLN A 685 21.70 32.63 1.25
N GLU A 686 22.26 33.17 0.16
CA GLU A 686 22.76 34.56 0.11
C GLU A 686 21.65 35.61 0.32
N GLN A 687 20.42 35.31 -0.10
CA GLN A 687 19.25 36.18 0.10
C GLN A 687 18.58 36.01 1.48
N GLY A 688 19.09 35.11 2.33
CA GLY A 688 18.51 34.81 3.64
C GLY A 688 17.06 34.31 3.57
N LYS A 689 16.64 33.76 2.42
CA LYS A 689 15.27 33.30 2.21
C LYS A 689 15.04 31.96 2.90
N GLU A 690 13.84 31.81 3.48
CA GLU A 690 13.41 30.51 4.01
C GLU A 690 13.45 29.43 2.90
N PRO A 691 14.03 28.25 3.15
CA PRO A 691 14.08 27.16 2.18
C PRO A 691 12.67 26.74 1.74
N LEU A 692 12.54 26.23 0.51
CA LEU A 692 11.23 25.81 -0.02
C LEU A 692 10.54 24.81 0.91
N SER A 693 11.29 23.86 1.50
CA SER A 693 10.73 22.87 2.42
C SER A 693 9.97 23.52 3.60
N GLY A 694 10.53 24.58 4.21
CA GLY A 694 9.88 25.34 5.28
C GLY A 694 8.59 26.03 4.82
N ARG A 695 8.59 26.57 3.60
CA ARG A 695 7.39 27.17 2.99
C ARG A 695 6.30 26.14 2.70
N LEU A 696 6.67 24.97 2.17
CA LEU A 696 5.74 23.88 1.90
C LEU A 696 5.09 23.35 3.19
N VAL A 697 5.83 23.32 4.29
CA VAL A 697 5.28 23.00 5.62
C VAL A 697 4.21 24.01 6.04
N LYS A 698 4.46 25.31 5.84
CA LYS A 698 3.51 26.39 6.19
C LYS A 698 2.32 26.48 5.24
N LYS A 699 2.45 25.99 4.00
CA LYS A 699 1.43 26.05 2.95
C LYS A 699 1.11 24.67 2.36
N PRO A 700 0.32 23.82 3.06
CA PRO A 700 -0.01 22.47 2.59
C PRO A 700 -0.67 22.42 1.21
N THR A 701 -1.53 23.39 0.88
CA THR A 701 -2.17 23.48 -0.45
C THR A 701 -1.14 23.63 -1.57
N LEU A 702 -0.08 24.42 -1.35
CA LEU A 702 1.00 24.57 -2.32
C LEU A 702 1.76 23.24 -2.47
N ASN A 703 2.08 22.57 -1.35
CA ASN A 703 2.73 21.27 -1.38
C ASN A 703 1.93 20.23 -2.16
N ASP A 704 0.64 20.09 -1.86
CA ASP A 704 -0.26 19.14 -2.53
C ASP A 704 -0.36 19.43 -4.04
N ALA A 705 -0.43 20.70 -4.43
CA ALA A 705 -0.47 21.11 -5.83
C ALA A 705 0.86 20.80 -6.57
N LEU A 706 2.00 20.99 -5.92
CA LEU A 706 3.31 20.62 -6.47
C LEU A 706 3.45 19.10 -6.59
N GLU A 707 3.11 18.33 -5.54
CA GLU A 707 3.15 16.86 -5.58
C GLU A 707 2.31 16.29 -6.72
N TYR A 708 1.11 16.84 -6.95
CA TYR A 708 0.26 16.46 -8.09
C TYR A 708 0.98 16.65 -9.42
N ASN A 709 1.51 17.85 -9.67
CA ASN A 709 2.20 18.15 -10.92
C ASN A 709 3.48 17.32 -11.11
N ILE A 710 4.24 17.07 -10.05
CA ILE A 710 5.41 16.16 -10.11
C ILE A 710 4.95 14.77 -10.53
N GLY A 711 3.89 14.24 -9.90
CA GLY A 711 3.31 12.95 -10.27
C GLY A 711 2.97 12.87 -11.76
N GLN A 712 2.30 13.89 -12.31
CA GLN A 712 1.96 13.95 -13.74
C GLN A 712 3.20 13.98 -14.65
N VAL A 713 4.22 14.79 -14.31
CA VAL A 713 5.48 14.84 -15.07
C VAL A 713 6.15 13.47 -15.09
N LEU A 714 6.33 12.86 -13.92
CA LEU A 714 7.01 11.56 -13.80
C LEU A 714 6.25 10.44 -14.50
N GLN A 715 4.91 10.49 -14.50
CA GLN A 715 4.08 9.54 -15.23
C GLN A 715 4.29 9.67 -16.76
N HIS A 716 4.23 10.88 -17.31
CA HIS A 716 4.46 11.10 -18.74
C HIS A 716 5.89 10.72 -19.17
N LEU A 717 6.89 10.91 -18.29
CA LEU A 717 8.28 10.54 -18.55
C LEU A 717 8.49 9.04 -18.79
N GLU A 718 7.65 8.15 -18.23
CA GLU A 718 7.81 6.70 -18.46
C GLU A 718 7.83 6.34 -19.96
N THR A 719 7.11 7.11 -20.78
CA THR A 719 6.99 6.88 -22.22
C THR A 719 7.95 7.71 -23.06
N ILE A 720 8.26 8.95 -22.65
CA ILE A 720 9.06 9.88 -23.47
C ILE A 720 10.55 9.88 -23.12
N LYS A 721 10.97 9.22 -22.03
CA LYS A 721 12.39 9.20 -21.58
C LYS A 721 13.40 8.70 -22.63
N THR A 722 12.95 7.92 -23.61
CA THR A 722 13.80 7.34 -24.65
C THR A 722 14.03 8.28 -25.84
N TYR A 723 13.39 9.46 -25.85
CA TYR A 723 13.53 10.41 -26.95
C TYR A 723 14.88 11.10 -26.92
N LYS A 724 15.40 11.53 -28.07
CA LYS A 724 16.82 11.83 -28.27
C LYS A 724 17.36 12.89 -27.30
N GLU A 725 16.77 14.07 -27.24
CA GLU A 725 17.24 15.15 -26.34
C GLU A 725 16.90 14.86 -24.86
N ILE A 726 15.89 14.02 -24.60
CA ILE A 726 15.48 13.64 -23.23
C ILE A 726 16.41 12.57 -22.66
N ALA A 727 16.80 11.58 -23.45
CA ALA A 727 17.71 10.52 -23.07
C ALA A 727 19.12 11.04 -22.74
N LEU A 728 19.50 12.19 -23.33
CA LEU A 728 20.75 12.90 -23.04
C LEU A 728 20.69 13.78 -21.78
N CYS A 729 19.50 14.02 -21.22
CA CYS A 729 19.35 14.77 -19.98
C CYS A 729 20.02 14.01 -18.82
N PRO A 730 20.95 14.61 -18.05
CA PRO A 730 21.63 13.94 -16.94
C PRO A 730 20.67 13.32 -15.92
N LEU A 731 19.54 14.01 -15.65
CA LEU A 731 18.49 13.53 -14.75
C LEU A 731 17.84 12.21 -15.22
N ILE A 732 17.80 11.97 -16.53
CA ILE A 732 17.26 10.75 -17.13
C ILE A 732 18.35 9.70 -17.31
N ALA A 733 19.49 10.07 -17.88
CA ALA A 733 20.58 9.15 -18.18
C ALA A 733 21.17 8.48 -16.92
N ASN A 734 21.33 9.26 -15.85
CA ASN A 734 22.06 8.82 -14.65
C ASN A 734 21.15 8.54 -13.45
N ALA A 735 19.97 9.17 -13.38
CA ALA A 735 19.14 9.20 -12.16
C ALA A 735 17.67 8.77 -12.36
N TYR A 736 17.31 8.14 -13.49
CA TYR A 736 15.90 7.76 -13.73
C TYR A 736 15.33 6.79 -12.68
N ALA A 737 16.16 5.90 -12.12
CA ALA A 737 15.75 5.01 -11.04
C ALA A 737 15.30 5.79 -9.79
N GLU A 738 15.97 6.90 -9.47
CA GLU A 738 15.61 7.79 -8.37
C GLU A 738 14.27 8.48 -8.63
N LEU A 739 14.04 8.95 -9.87
CA LEU A 739 12.76 9.55 -10.27
C LEU A 739 11.60 8.57 -10.10
N ARG A 740 11.79 7.32 -10.53
CA ARG A 740 10.78 6.25 -10.36
C ARG A 740 10.53 5.93 -8.89
N ALA A 741 11.60 5.85 -8.09
CA ALA A 741 11.49 5.62 -6.65
C ALA A 741 10.75 6.77 -5.96
N PHE A 742 11.00 8.01 -6.36
CA PHE A 742 10.32 9.18 -5.81
C PHE A 742 8.83 9.22 -6.21
N ARG A 743 8.46 8.89 -7.46
CA ARG A 743 7.05 8.77 -7.85
C ARG A 743 6.32 7.76 -6.97
N ASN A 744 6.89 6.57 -6.81
CA ASN A 744 6.32 5.53 -5.96
C ASN A 744 6.20 5.99 -4.50
N TYR A 745 7.18 6.76 -4.00
CA TYR A 745 7.12 7.35 -2.68
C TYR A 745 6.00 8.40 -2.53
N LEU A 746 5.79 9.25 -3.54
CA LEU A 746 4.69 10.23 -3.53
C LEU A 746 3.32 9.53 -3.47
N GLU A 747 3.15 8.48 -4.27
CA GLU A 747 1.92 7.71 -4.42
C GLU A 747 1.64 6.82 -3.22
N HIS A 748 2.62 6.04 -2.76
CA HIS A 748 2.42 4.96 -1.79
C HIS A 748 3.08 5.22 -0.41
N GLY A 749 3.98 6.19 -0.31
CA GLY A 749 4.85 6.36 0.86
C GLY A 749 5.88 5.23 0.99
N ASN A 750 6.62 5.22 2.10
CA ASN A 750 7.47 4.10 2.49
C ASN A 750 7.34 3.87 4.00
N PRO A 751 6.47 2.96 4.44
CA PRO A 751 6.20 2.73 5.87
C PRO A 751 7.44 2.40 6.70
N LEU A 752 8.41 1.67 6.13
CA LEU A 752 9.63 1.28 6.83
C LEU A 752 10.57 2.48 7.08
N VAL A 753 10.56 3.47 6.18
CA VAL A 753 11.39 4.69 6.27
C VAL A 753 10.63 5.82 6.98
N ASP A 754 9.36 6.03 6.64
CA ASP A 754 8.52 7.10 7.17
C ASP A 754 8.21 6.94 8.66
N ASN A 755 8.28 5.71 9.19
CA ASN A 755 8.09 5.43 10.61
C ASN A 755 9.38 5.50 11.43
N GLN A 756 10.56 5.66 10.82
CA GLN A 756 11.81 5.85 11.55
C GLN A 756 11.77 7.13 12.37
N ASN A 757 12.23 7.11 13.62
CA ASN A 757 12.07 8.22 14.55
C ASN A 757 12.78 9.49 14.09
N ASP A 758 13.99 9.36 13.57
CA ASP A 758 14.79 10.45 13.00
C ASP A 758 14.10 11.12 11.80
N VAL A 759 13.44 10.32 10.96
CA VAL A 759 12.64 10.80 9.81
C VAL A 759 11.32 11.43 10.28
N TYR A 760 10.69 10.84 11.29
CA TYR A 760 9.38 11.25 11.78
C TYR A 760 9.45 12.58 12.57
N LEU A 761 10.52 12.80 13.33
CA LEU A 761 10.77 14.05 14.07
C LEU A 761 11.04 15.25 13.13
N GLN A 762 11.40 14.98 11.86
CA GLN A 762 11.59 16.03 10.86
C GLN A 762 10.26 16.43 10.23
N MET A 763 9.70 17.55 10.70
CA MET A 763 8.42 18.10 10.20
C MET A 763 8.41 18.44 8.69
N ASP A 764 9.58 18.55 8.06
CA ASP A 764 9.77 18.93 6.67
C ASP A 764 10.42 17.82 5.81
N TYR A 765 10.54 16.57 6.29
CA TYR A 765 11.28 15.52 5.56
C TYR A 765 10.73 15.24 4.15
N ARG A 766 9.39 15.12 4.02
CA ARG A 766 8.74 14.86 2.73
C ARG A 766 8.80 16.10 1.85
N GLU A 767 8.65 17.27 2.46
CA GLU A 767 8.70 18.58 1.85
C GLU A 767 10.11 18.90 1.33
N LYS A 768 11.19 18.45 2.00
CA LYS A 768 12.58 18.52 1.52
C LYS A 768 12.75 17.73 0.22
N LYS A 769 12.29 16.48 0.18
CA LYS A 769 12.36 15.66 -1.04
C LYS A 769 11.53 16.25 -2.18
N THR A 770 10.35 16.78 -1.85
CA THR A 770 9.46 17.44 -2.82
C THR A 770 10.11 18.71 -3.35
N ALA A 771 10.68 19.54 -2.48
CA ALA A 771 11.40 20.75 -2.86
C ALA A 771 12.56 20.43 -3.82
N ASP A 772 13.47 19.52 -3.44
CA ASP A 772 14.59 19.09 -4.29
C ASP A 772 14.11 18.64 -5.67
N MET A 773 13.08 17.78 -5.71
CA MET A 773 12.55 17.27 -6.96
C MET A 773 11.96 18.38 -7.85
N VAL A 774 11.21 19.34 -7.27
CA VAL A 774 10.65 20.46 -8.05
C VAL A 774 11.76 21.27 -8.71
N ILE A 775 12.81 21.62 -7.95
CA ILE A 775 13.91 22.42 -8.48
C ILE A 775 14.67 21.66 -9.58
N ARG A 776 14.99 20.37 -9.37
CA ARG A 776 15.63 19.50 -10.38
C ARG A 776 14.81 19.43 -11.66
N LEU A 777 13.49 19.21 -11.57
CA LEU A 777 12.62 19.12 -12.73
C LEU A 777 12.53 20.45 -13.50
N LEU A 778 12.47 21.59 -12.81
CA LEU A 778 12.41 22.91 -13.45
C LEU A 778 13.73 23.31 -14.13
N ILE A 779 14.88 23.05 -13.50
CA ILE A 779 16.20 23.45 -14.02
C ILE A 779 16.73 22.46 -15.06
N GLU A 780 16.63 21.16 -14.82
CA GLU A 780 17.30 20.15 -15.66
C GLU A 780 16.39 19.58 -16.75
N LEU A 781 15.13 19.25 -16.41
CA LEU A 781 14.23 18.55 -17.32
C LEU A 781 13.46 19.49 -18.25
N LYS A 782 12.87 20.58 -17.72
CA LYS A 782 12.05 21.51 -18.50
C LYS A 782 12.78 22.05 -19.75
N PRO A 783 14.06 22.45 -19.70
CA PRO A 783 14.78 22.88 -20.90
C PRO A 783 14.99 21.75 -21.92
N ALA A 784 15.27 20.53 -21.45
CA ALA A 784 15.45 19.37 -22.33
C ALA A 784 14.15 19.03 -23.07
N LEU A 785 13.01 19.06 -22.39
CA LEU A 785 11.69 18.88 -23.01
C LEU A 785 11.38 19.97 -24.05
N LYS A 786 11.72 21.23 -23.78
CA LYS A 786 11.56 22.32 -24.76
C LYS A 786 12.41 22.09 -26.02
N ARG A 787 13.66 21.65 -25.86
CA ARG A 787 14.54 21.32 -27.00
C ARG A 787 14.00 20.16 -27.83
N GLU A 788 13.56 19.08 -27.18
CA GLU A 788 12.97 17.93 -27.88
C GLU A 788 11.69 18.31 -28.61
N LYS A 789 10.83 19.14 -27.99
CA LYS A 789 9.63 19.69 -28.63
C LYS A 789 9.96 20.47 -29.89
N MET A 790 10.88 21.43 -29.80
CA MET A 790 11.31 22.21 -30.97
C MET A 790 11.93 21.31 -32.05
N ARG A 791 12.70 20.29 -31.69
CA ARG A 791 13.26 19.32 -32.64
C ARG A 791 12.16 18.57 -33.39
N ILE A 792 11.20 17.98 -32.68
CA ILE A 792 10.08 17.24 -33.27
C ILE A 792 9.20 18.14 -34.14
N GLU A 793 8.92 19.37 -33.69
CA GLU A 793 8.15 20.35 -34.47
C GLU A 793 8.89 20.78 -35.74
N THR A 794 10.19 21.02 -35.65
CA THR A 794 11.04 21.36 -36.81
C THR A 794 11.10 20.19 -37.80
N GLU A 795 11.29 18.96 -37.32
CA GLU A 795 11.28 17.76 -38.17
C GLU A 795 9.94 17.57 -38.86
N LYS A 796 8.83 17.85 -38.17
CA LYS A 796 7.48 17.77 -38.74
C LYS A 796 7.20 18.88 -39.75
N ALA A 797 7.69 20.10 -39.50
CA ALA A 797 7.59 21.22 -40.44
C ALA A 797 8.38 20.91 -41.72
N ASN A 798 9.61 20.44 -41.58
CA ASN A 798 10.44 20.01 -42.70
C ASN A 798 9.79 18.83 -43.44
N ALA A 799 9.24 17.83 -42.76
CA ALA A 799 8.54 16.72 -43.42
C ALA A 799 7.28 17.15 -44.20
N LYS A 800 6.60 18.23 -43.78
CA LYS A 800 5.48 18.85 -44.52
C LYS A 800 5.95 19.60 -45.76
N GLU A 801 7.09 20.28 -45.72
CA GLU A 801 7.68 20.94 -46.90
C GLU A 801 8.13 19.93 -47.97
N TRP A 802 8.44 18.70 -47.56
CA TRP A 802 8.85 17.61 -48.46
C TRP A 802 7.66 16.81 -48.99
N HIS A 803 6.44 17.10 -48.51
CA HIS A 803 5.22 16.45 -48.96
C HIS A 803 4.79 16.99 -50.33
N PRO A 804 4.53 16.13 -51.33
CA PRO A 804 3.97 16.40 -52.66
C PRO A 804 3.18 17.67 -52.96
N GLY A 805 2.37 18.13 -52.00
CA GLY A 805 1.17 18.90 -52.27
C GLY A 805 0.33 18.25 -53.38
N VAL A 806 -0.55 19.04 -54.03
CA VAL A 806 -1.63 18.70 -54.98
C VAL A 806 -1.24 17.82 -56.21
N MET A 807 -0.01 17.32 -56.27
CA MET A 807 0.58 16.55 -57.38
C MET A 807 0.53 15.02 -57.19
N VAL A 808 0.03 14.50 -56.06
CA VAL A 808 -0.04 13.07 -55.77
C VAL A 808 -1.48 12.57 -55.65
N THR A 809 -1.72 11.33 -56.08
CA THR A 809 -3.03 10.70 -55.97
C THR A 809 -3.41 10.47 -54.51
N ALA A 810 -4.71 10.34 -54.18
CA ALA A 810 -5.17 10.14 -52.80
C ALA A 810 -4.53 8.90 -52.10
N LYS A 811 -4.09 7.91 -52.88
CA LYS A 811 -3.41 6.71 -52.38
C LYS A 811 -1.94 6.98 -52.06
N GLU A 812 -1.27 7.76 -52.91
CA GLU A 812 0.10 8.22 -52.69
C GLU A 812 0.17 9.24 -51.56
N ASP A 813 -0.82 10.12 -51.43
CA ASP A 813 -0.99 11.05 -50.31
C ASP A 813 -1.09 10.30 -48.97
N GLU A 814 -1.82 9.19 -48.95
CA GLU A 814 -1.94 8.32 -47.78
C GLU A 814 -0.62 7.59 -47.46
N GLU A 815 0.17 7.20 -48.47
CA GLU A 815 1.50 6.61 -48.30
C GLU A 815 2.56 7.63 -47.89
N TRP A 816 2.58 8.82 -48.49
CA TRP A 816 3.45 9.94 -48.11
C TRP A 816 3.14 10.41 -46.69
N THR A 817 1.87 10.47 -46.30
CA THR A 817 1.46 10.77 -44.93
C THR A 817 1.94 9.71 -43.93
N LYS A 818 1.95 8.42 -44.32
CA LYS A 818 2.54 7.34 -43.51
C LYS A 818 4.07 7.47 -43.40
N ILE A 819 4.75 7.84 -44.48
CA ILE A 819 6.21 7.99 -44.55
C ILE A 819 6.69 9.24 -43.78
N CYS A 820 6.03 10.38 -43.95
CA CYS A 820 6.36 11.63 -43.28
C CYS A 820 5.83 11.71 -41.83
N GLY A 821 4.86 10.87 -41.45
CA GLY A 821 4.25 10.81 -40.11
C GLY A 821 5.02 9.96 -39.08
N HIS A 822 6.02 9.19 -39.51
CA HIS A 822 6.90 8.43 -38.62
C HIS A 822 8.32 9.00 -38.70
N GLY A 823 8.67 9.81 -37.69
CA GLY A 823 10.04 10.28 -37.51
C GLY A 823 11.03 9.12 -37.60
N ASN A 824 11.88 9.16 -38.63
CA ASN A 824 13.06 8.34 -38.86
C ASN A 824 12.88 6.82 -38.93
N LEU A 825 12.47 6.27 -40.10
CA LEU A 825 12.86 4.90 -40.47
C LEU A 825 13.27 4.67 -41.94
N PHE A 826 13.07 5.61 -42.88
CA PHE A 826 13.40 5.34 -44.29
C PHE A 826 14.68 6.02 -44.83
N PHE A 827 15.03 7.23 -44.38
CA PHE A 827 16.17 7.96 -44.96
C PHE A 827 17.55 7.61 -44.39
N ASN A 828 17.64 6.67 -43.44
CA ASN A 828 18.91 6.33 -42.79
C ASN A 828 19.67 5.14 -43.42
N SER A 829 19.22 4.61 -44.56
CA SER A 829 19.82 3.43 -45.21
C SER A 829 20.49 3.70 -46.56
N GLN A 830 20.40 4.90 -47.15
CA GLN A 830 21.01 5.16 -48.46
C GLN A 830 22.30 5.98 -48.48
N VAL A 831 22.73 6.60 -47.37
CA VAL A 831 24.01 7.34 -47.34
C VAL A 831 25.23 6.40 -47.18
N LYS A 832 25.05 5.18 -46.65
CA LYS A 832 26.14 4.18 -46.58
C LYS A 832 26.33 3.34 -47.86
N ALA A 833 25.42 3.44 -48.83
CA ALA A 833 25.51 2.67 -50.08
C ALA A 833 26.28 3.42 -51.18
N LEU A 834 26.30 4.75 -51.17
CA LEU A 834 27.01 5.55 -52.19
C LEU A 834 28.52 5.64 -51.99
N GLU A 835 29.05 5.41 -50.78
CA GLU A 835 30.50 5.31 -50.55
C GLU A 835 31.09 3.94 -50.94
N LYS A 836 30.25 2.93 -51.24
CA LYS A 836 30.71 1.60 -51.67
C LYS A 836 30.51 1.30 -53.15
N SER A 837 29.77 2.13 -53.89
CA SER A 837 29.53 1.91 -55.33
C SER A 837 30.50 2.67 -56.25
N GLN A 838 31.42 3.49 -55.72
CA GLN A 838 32.49 4.12 -56.52
C GLN A 838 33.77 3.27 -56.65
N SER A 839 33.81 2.03 -56.13
CA SER A 839 35.03 1.21 -56.15
C SER A 839 35.03 -0.04 -57.05
N LYS A 840 34.05 -0.25 -57.94
CA LYS A 840 34.06 -1.37 -58.89
C LYS A 840 33.30 -1.08 -60.19
N LEU A 841 34.05 -0.65 -61.23
CA LEU A 841 33.85 -0.93 -62.67
C LEU A 841 34.94 -0.12 -63.41
N ALA A 842 36.13 -0.70 -63.56
CA ALA A 842 36.57 -1.49 -64.72
C ALA A 842 37.17 -0.58 -65.82
N SER A 843 38.50 -0.48 -65.77
CA SER A 843 39.37 -0.12 -66.88
C SER A 843 39.16 -1.09 -68.06
N PHE A 844 38.74 -0.55 -69.20
CA PHE A 844 39.04 -1.13 -70.50
C PHE A 844 40.25 -0.37 -71.05
N GLU A 845 41.35 -1.08 -71.27
CA GLU A 845 42.55 -0.57 -71.92
C GLU A 845 42.32 -0.40 -73.43
N LEU A 846 42.90 0.67 -74.00
CA LEU A 846 43.56 0.69 -75.31
C LEU A 846 44.72 1.72 -75.23
N PRO A 847 45.74 1.62 -76.12
CA PRO A 847 47.15 1.59 -75.72
C PRO A 847 47.90 2.90 -75.97
N GLY A 848 49.06 3.04 -75.31
CA GLY A 848 50.16 3.86 -75.82
C GLY A 848 50.69 4.91 -74.85
N ASP A 849 51.90 4.63 -74.37
CA ASP A 849 53.00 5.56 -74.05
C ASP A 849 53.34 5.80 -72.57
N SER A 850 54.35 5.04 -72.15
CA SER A 850 55.31 5.30 -71.08
C SER A 850 56.21 6.52 -71.41
N PRO A 851 57.16 6.94 -70.54
CA PRO A 851 57.17 7.08 -69.08
C PRO A 851 57.77 8.44 -68.63
N SER A 852 57.62 8.84 -67.36
CA SER A 852 58.71 9.53 -66.61
C SER A 852 58.36 9.81 -65.15
N THR A 853 59.20 9.31 -64.23
CA THR A 853 59.78 9.95 -63.02
C THR A 853 58.87 10.75 -62.07
N GLY A 854 58.85 10.63 -60.73
CA GLY A 854 59.77 10.07 -59.75
C GLY A 854 59.52 10.77 -58.39
N PHE A 855 60.00 10.15 -57.31
CA PHE A 855 60.34 10.72 -55.99
C PHE A 855 59.24 11.20 -55.00
N SER A 856 59.11 10.41 -53.92
CA SER A 856 59.21 10.78 -52.49
C SER A 856 58.85 12.20 -52.02
N ASN A 857 57.85 12.30 -51.14
CA ASN A 857 58.01 12.33 -49.67
C ASN A 857 56.67 12.05 -48.99
#